data_AF-A0A085V989-F1
#
_entry.id   AF-A0A085V989-F1
#
_cell.length_a   1.000
_cell.length_b   1.000
_cell.length_c   1.000
_cell.angle_alpha   90.00
_cell.angle_beta   90.00
_cell.angle_gamma   90.00
#
_symmetry.space_group_name_H-M   'P 1'
#
loop_
_entity.id
_entity.type
_entity.pdbx_description
1 polymer ?
#
loop_
_entity_poly.entity_id
_entity_poly.type
_entity_poly.pdbx_seq_one_letter_code
_entity_poly.pdbx_strand_id
1 'polypeptide(L)'
;MPDLLDRYPLFPGTYHEMLDADGAVRPHWQRLYEHLQRSSPAQLMQRQALLARQIQENGVTYNVYADPKGADRPWELDLLPHLIPAEEWQHVAAGIAQRGRLLNAVLADLYGPQTLIASGLLPAELVFGHNNFLWPCQGVVPPEGIFLHMYAVDLARTPDGRWWVTADRTQAPSGAGYALENRQIVSRAFPETYRDLQVQHLSGFFRSLQETLARQAPANNETPLVVLLTPGRFNESYFEHLYLARQLGYPLVEGGDLTVRDATVYLKTLSGLRRVHAIMRRLDDDFCDPLELRTDSALGVPGLLEAVRQGRVLVANALGSGVLESPGLLGFLPKICQHLFGEELILPSVATWWCGEPPVLAEALAKLPELLIKPAFPSQSFTPVFGRDLNEAQRQTLAQRMQARPYAYVAQELAQLSHAPIWQSDGEHLQPRAIGMRAYAVASNDGYRVLPGGLTRVAAEADADVVSMQRGGASKDTWVLGEFSQAGEPWKGQRALGVHDLIRRDPYLPSRVVENLFWFGRYCERCDNSARLLRIMLARYVDGDDPVALEAAVALGERLNLLPDEEEGGELHERLLAALLGEEWPFSLRANLQRLQWAASQVRGKLSRENWQALVELQREALSLEAEEPDFGELLDFLNRLVMSLAALSGFALDDMTRDEGWRFLMIGRRVERLKFLSTSLAAFLRGVAATDQAGLEWLLELGNSSITYRSRYLAVPQLIPVLDLLLLDDQNPHAVLFQLKLVSRSLNRLNEDFGAPRDASLGTLVRRLSSFDLGCLENPLFGESSLRAVLDGLADLLQTIGDASGQVSDRLALRHFAHVDDISQRTVSV
;
A
#
# COMPACT_ATOMS: atom_id res chain seq x y z
N MET A 1 33.75 -12.12 -27.01
CA MET A 1 32.52 -11.41 -27.44
C MET A 1 32.95 -10.16 -28.19
N PRO A 2 32.16 -9.65 -29.15
CA PRO A 2 32.35 -8.27 -29.63
C PRO A 2 32.40 -7.33 -28.42
N ASP A 3 33.11 -6.21 -28.54
CA ASP A 3 33.24 -5.29 -27.42
C ASP A 3 31.85 -4.73 -27.07
N LEU A 4 31.51 -4.67 -25.78
CA LEU A 4 30.20 -4.18 -25.32
C LEU A 4 29.96 -2.72 -25.75
N LEU A 5 31.03 -1.99 -26.06
CA LEU A 5 31.01 -0.61 -26.54
C LEU A 5 30.94 -0.48 -28.06
N ASP A 6 31.12 -1.55 -28.85
CA ASP A 6 31.13 -1.48 -30.33
C ASP A 6 29.83 -0.89 -30.90
N ARG A 7 28.73 -1.00 -30.15
CA ARG A 7 27.39 -0.50 -30.52
C ARG A 7 26.88 0.62 -29.60
N TYR A 8 27.73 1.20 -28.76
CA TYR A 8 27.33 2.24 -27.82
C TYR A 8 27.47 3.64 -28.45
N PRO A 9 26.37 4.34 -28.80
CA PRO A 9 26.46 5.64 -29.45
C PRO A 9 26.94 6.73 -28.48
N LEU A 10 27.80 7.62 -28.98
CA LEU A 10 28.22 8.85 -28.31
C LEU A 10 27.53 10.05 -28.96
N PHE A 11 26.71 10.76 -28.19
CA PHE A 11 26.06 11.99 -28.62
C PHE A 11 26.95 13.21 -28.33
N PRO A 12 27.31 14.02 -29.34
CA PRO A 12 28.08 15.24 -29.14
C PRO A 12 27.33 16.25 -28.25
N GLY A 13 28.06 16.97 -27.40
CA GLY A 13 27.47 17.99 -26.53
C GLY A 13 26.66 17.45 -25.36
N THR A 14 26.72 16.14 -25.08
CA THR A 14 26.08 15.51 -23.92
C THR A 14 27.13 14.90 -23.00
N TYR A 15 26.94 15.01 -21.68
CA TYR A 15 27.82 14.35 -20.72
C TYR A 15 27.48 12.86 -20.64
N HIS A 16 28.45 11.97 -20.90
CA HIS A 16 28.29 10.53 -20.74
C HIS A 16 28.87 10.08 -19.39
N GLU A 17 28.09 9.35 -18.61
CA GLU A 17 28.49 8.92 -17.25
C GLU A 17 29.56 7.82 -17.29
N MET A 18 29.54 6.94 -18.29
CA MET A 18 30.49 5.83 -18.41
C MET A 18 31.73 6.20 -19.24
N LEU A 19 31.55 6.99 -20.30
CA LEU A 19 32.59 7.33 -21.27
C LEU A 19 33.02 8.79 -21.12
N ASP A 20 34.31 9.06 -21.33
CA ASP A 20 34.81 10.44 -21.44
C ASP A 20 34.62 11.01 -22.85
N ALA A 21 35.10 12.23 -23.08
CA ALA A 21 34.95 12.92 -24.37
C ALA A 21 35.73 12.24 -25.51
N ASP A 22 36.76 11.46 -25.19
CA ASP A 22 37.57 10.70 -26.16
C ASP A 22 36.99 9.29 -26.40
N GLY A 23 35.90 8.93 -25.72
CA GLY A 23 35.25 7.63 -25.79
C GLY A 23 35.90 6.54 -24.93
N ALA A 24 36.84 6.89 -24.06
CA ALA A 24 37.45 5.96 -23.12
C ALA A 24 36.57 5.78 -21.86
N VAL A 25 36.61 4.59 -21.27
CA VAL A 25 35.86 4.30 -20.04
C VAL A 25 36.46 5.08 -18.87
N ARG A 26 35.63 5.84 -18.16
CA ARG A 26 36.07 6.64 -17.02
C ARG A 26 36.64 5.74 -15.90
N PRO A 27 37.66 6.20 -15.14
CA PRO A 27 38.35 5.37 -14.16
C PRO A 27 37.43 4.69 -13.12
N HIS A 28 36.40 5.38 -12.65
CA HIS A 28 35.47 4.86 -11.65
C HIS A 28 34.48 3.82 -12.22
N TRP A 29 34.30 3.76 -13.55
CA TRP A 29 33.52 2.75 -14.24
C TRP A 29 34.32 1.51 -14.66
N GLN A 30 35.64 1.64 -14.77
CA GLN A 30 36.52 0.62 -15.35
C GLN A 30 36.34 -0.77 -14.72
N ARG A 31 36.24 -0.86 -13.39
CA ARG A 31 36.08 -2.16 -12.70
C ARG A 31 34.75 -2.84 -13.01
N LEU A 32 33.65 -2.09 -13.02
CA LEU A 32 32.34 -2.63 -13.37
C LEU A 32 32.33 -3.04 -14.86
N TYR A 33 32.91 -2.20 -15.71
CA TYR A 33 33.04 -2.49 -17.13
C TYR A 33 33.82 -3.79 -17.42
N GLU A 34 34.98 -3.97 -16.80
CA GLU A 34 35.76 -5.21 -16.91
C GLU A 34 34.99 -6.44 -16.42
N HIS A 35 34.18 -6.29 -15.37
CA HIS A 35 33.32 -7.38 -14.88
C HIS A 35 32.21 -7.73 -15.86
N LEU A 36 31.60 -6.73 -16.50
CA LEU A 36 30.61 -6.92 -17.55
C LEU A 36 31.22 -7.60 -18.78
N GLN A 37 32.41 -7.17 -19.22
CA GLN A 37 33.14 -7.80 -20.33
C GLN A 37 33.50 -9.27 -20.05
N ARG A 38 33.80 -9.63 -18.80
CA ARG A 38 34.09 -11.02 -18.39
C ARG A 38 32.83 -11.88 -18.24
N SER A 39 31.65 -11.28 -18.05
CA SER A 39 30.39 -12.00 -17.86
C SER A 39 29.87 -12.53 -19.20
N SER A 40 29.32 -13.74 -19.24
CA SER A 40 28.64 -14.25 -20.44
C SER A 40 27.21 -13.67 -20.58
N PRO A 41 26.61 -13.64 -21.79
CA PRO A 41 25.24 -13.15 -21.97
C PRO A 41 24.23 -13.92 -21.12
N ALA A 42 24.41 -15.25 -21.02
CA ALA A 42 23.59 -16.10 -20.16
C ALA A 42 23.67 -15.71 -18.67
N GLN A 43 24.85 -15.31 -18.17
CA GLN A 43 24.99 -14.83 -16.79
C GLN A 43 24.28 -13.50 -16.58
N LEU A 44 24.33 -12.59 -17.55
CA LEU A 44 23.63 -11.30 -17.48
C LEU A 44 22.10 -11.48 -17.56
N MET A 45 21.61 -12.37 -18.42
CA MET A 45 20.20 -12.75 -18.47
C MET A 45 19.73 -13.39 -17.14
N GLN A 46 20.56 -14.25 -16.53
CA GLN A 46 20.25 -14.84 -15.24
C GLN A 46 20.15 -13.79 -14.13
N ARG A 47 21.04 -12.79 -14.13
CA ARG A 47 20.98 -11.65 -13.18
C ARG A 47 19.74 -10.79 -13.42
N GLN A 48 19.39 -10.51 -14.68
CA GLN A 48 18.17 -9.77 -15.02
C GLN A 48 16.92 -10.52 -14.55
N ALA A 49 16.85 -11.83 -14.78
CA ALA A 49 15.74 -12.68 -14.33
C ALA A 49 15.65 -12.71 -12.79
N LEU A 50 16.80 -12.73 -12.08
CA LEU A 50 16.85 -12.63 -10.63
C LEU A 50 16.31 -11.28 -10.14
N LEU A 51 16.65 -10.17 -10.81
CA LEU A 51 16.13 -8.83 -10.53
C LEU A 51 14.59 -8.80 -10.66
N ALA A 52 14.08 -9.21 -11.82
CA ALA A 52 12.64 -9.23 -12.12
C ALA A 52 11.87 -10.10 -11.13
N ARG A 53 12.43 -11.27 -10.80
CA ARG A 53 11.88 -12.17 -9.78
C ARG A 53 11.84 -11.49 -8.41
N GLN A 54 12.92 -10.87 -7.94
CA GLN A 54 12.92 -10.19 -6.64
C GLN A 54 11.93 -9.03 -6.56
N ILE A 55 11.80 -8.23 -7.62
CA ILE A 55 10.80 -7.15 -7.72
C ILE A 55 9.39 -7.71 -7.58
N GLN A 56 9.09 -8.80 -8.27
CA GLN A 56 7.80 -9.46 -8.21
C GLN A 56 7.53 -10.11 -6.84
N GLU A 57 8.53 -10.79 -6.28
CA GLU A 57 8.44 -11.47 -4.98
C GLU A 57 8.29 -10.50 -3.82
N ASN A 58 9.01 -9.38 -3.84
CA ASN A 58 8.89 -8.31 -2.86
C ASN A 58 7.63 -7.46 -3.12
N GLY A 59 7.07 -7.56 -4.32
CA GLY A 59 5.90 -6.83 -4.80
C GLY A 59 6.14 -5.34 -4.84
N VAL A 60 7.29 -4.93 -5.39
CA VAL A 60 7.64 -3.53 -5.62
C VAL A 60 6.76 -3.01 -6.77
N THR A 61 5.80 -2.15 -6.44
CA THR A 61 4.85 -1.57 -7.39
C THR A 61 4.91 -0.05 -7.38
N TYR A 62 4.43 0.56 -8.46
CA TYR A 62 4.17 2.00 -8.54
C TYR A 62 2.84 2.22 -9.27
N ASN A 63 1.87 2.83 -8.59
CA ASN A 63 0.52 2.95 -9.12
C ASN A 63 0.42 4.22 -9.96
N VAL A 64 0.38 4.06 -11.29
CA VAL A 64 0.21 5.19 -12.20
C VAL A 64 -1.29 5.48 -12.29
N TYR A 65 -1.73 6.65 -11.79
CA TYR A 65 -3.14 7.09 -11.79
C TYR A 65 -3.83 7.13 -13.17
N ALA A 66 -3.09 6.93 -14.27
CA ALA A 66 -3.58 7.04 -15.64
C ALA A 66 -4.14 5.73 -16.25
N ASP A 67 -4.12 4.60 -15.53
CA ASP A 67 -4.77 3.37 -16.01
C ASP A 67 -6.20 3.26 -15.45
N PRO A 68 -7.26 3.32 -16.30
CA PRO A 68 -8.66 3.15 -15.89
C PRO A 68 -8.95 1.83 -15.17
N LYS A 69 -8.08 0.82 -15.32
CA LYS A 69 -8.23 -0.50 -14.67
C LYS A 69 -7.51 -0.60 -13.31
N GLY A 70 -6.81 0.43 -12.87
CA GLY A 70 -6.14 0.47 -11.56
C GLY A 70 -5.10 -0.63 -11.36
N ALA A 71 -4.52 -1.17 -12.45
CA ALA A 71 -3.57 -2.28 -12.37
C ALA A 71 -2.21 -1.78 -11.86
N ASP A 72 -1.73 -2.37 -10.75
CA ASP A 72 -0.39 -2.15 -10.21
C ASP A 72 0.66 -2.51 -11.29
N ARG A 73 1.39 -1.53 -11.82
CA ARG A 73 2.51 -1.82 -12.74
C ARG A 73 3.74 -2.23 -11.92
N PRO A 74 4.42 -3.35 -12.27
CA PRO A 74 5.67 -3.72 -11.63
C PRO A 74 6.71 -2.62 -11.78
N TRP A 75 7.49 -2.39 -10.73
CA TRP A 75 8.59 -1.43 -10.75
C TRP A 75 9.70 -1.89 -11.71
N GLU A 76 10.12 -1.01 -12.63
CA GLU A 76 11.20 -1.30 -13.57
C GLU A 76 12.54 -0.84 -12.97
N LEU A 77 13.45 -1.79 -12.78
CA LEU A 77 14.81 -1.57 -12.29
C LEU A 77 15.80 -2.05 -13.34
N ASP A 78 16.70 -1.17 -13.73
CA ASP A 78 17.82 -1.51 -14.60
C ASP A 78 18.90 -2.27 -13.81
N LEU A 79 19.53 -3.23 -14.48
CA LEU A 79 20.58 -4.05 -13.91
C LEU A 79 21.81 -3.24 -13.49
N LEU A 80 22.17 -2.20 -14.23
CA LEU A 80 23.41 -1.46 -14.06
C LEU A 80 23.21 -0.25 -13.12
N PRO A 81 23.99 -0.18 -12.03
CA PRO A 81 23.96 0.98 -11.13
C PRO A 81 24.58 2.20 -11.82
N HIS A 82 24.19 3.39 -11.38
CA HIS A 82 24.86 4.65 -11.70
C HIS A 82 25.97 4.91 -10.68
N LEU A 83 27.22 5.02 -11.12
CA LEU A 83 28.38 5.17 -10.24
C LEU A 83 28.79 6.64 -10.09
N ILE A 84 29.07 7.07 -8.85
CA ILE A 84 29.57 8.42 -8.53
C ILE A 84 30.82 8.31 -7.64
N PRO A 85 31.95 8.96 -8.00
CA PRO A 85 33.15 9.01 -7.16
C PRO A 85 32.93 9.69 -5.80
N ALA A 86 33.69 9.28 -4.79
CA ALA A 86 33.60 9.81 -3.42
C ALA A 86 33.79 11.34 -3.36
N GLU A 87 34.83 11.85 -4.02
CA GLU A 87 35.21 13.28 -3.99
C GLU A 87 34.12 14.16 -4.62
N GLU A 88 33.57 13.70 -5.75
CA GLU A 88 32.46 14.36 -6.41
C GLU A 88 31.22 14.37 -5.52
N TRP A 89 30.89 13.22 -4.92
CA TRP A 89 29.75 13.11 -4.02
C TRP A 89 29.89 13.97 -2.77
N GLN A 90 31.09 14.12 -2.21
CA GLN A 90 31.32 14.99 -1.04
C GLN A 90 30.92 16.45 -1.34
N HIS A 91 31.27 16.97 -2.52
CA HIS A 91 30.88 18.32 -2.94
C HIS A 91 29.36 18.44 -3.12
N VAL A 92 28.75 17.47 -3.80
CA VAL A 92 27.29 17.41 -3.98
C VAL A 92 26.58 17.34 -2.63
N ALA A 93 27.00 16.44 -1.73
CA ALA A 93 26.43 16.28 -0.40
C ALA A 93 26.56 17.56 0.44
N ALA A 94 27.70 18.26 0.40
CA ALA A 94 27.86 19.53 1.09
C ALA A 94 26.85 20.58 0.60
N GLY A 95 26.64 20.68 -0.71
CA GLY A 95 25.66 21.62 -1.26
C GLY A 95 24.21 21.24 -0.98
N ILE A 96 23.87 19.95 -0.98
CA ILE A 96 22.53 19.48 -0.57
C ILE A 96 22.28 19.82 0.90
N ALA A 97 23.28 19.62 1.77
CA ALA A 97 23.17 19.94 3.19
C ALA A 97 23.03 21.45 3.44
N GLN A 98 23.82 22.28 2.73
CA GLN A 98 23.69 23.75 2.77
C GLN A 98 22.29 24.18 2.33
N ARG A 99 21.78 23.60 1.24
CA ARG A 99 20.46 23.92 0.70
C ARG A 99 19.33 23.49 1.62
N GLY A 100 19.42 22.31 2.25
CA GLY A 100 18.47 21.88 3.29
C GLY A 100 18.40 22.87 4.47
N ARG A 101 19.57 23.33 4.94
CA ARG A 101 19.68 24.36 5.99
C ARG A 101 19.05 25.69 5.55
N LEU A 102 19.31 26.11 4.31
CA LEU A 102 18.72 27.32 3.73
C LEU A 102 17.20 27.24 3.68
N LEU A 103 16.66 26.17 3.12
CA LEU A 103 15.21 25.96 3.00
C LEU A 103 14.54 25.89 4.37
N ASN A 104 15.16 25.25 5.35
CA ASN A 104 14.65 25.26 6.73
C ASN A 104 14.60 26.67 7.33
N ALA A 105 15.64 27.49 7.11
CA ALA A 105 15.66 28.88 7.56
C ALA A 105 14.62 29.75 6.85
N VAL A 106 14.39 29.52 5.56
CA VAL A 106 13.30 30.20 4.81
C VAL A 106 11.94 29.85 5.42
N LEU A 107 11.66 28.58 5.74
CA LEU A 107 10.40 28.22 6.41
C LEU A 107 10.25 28.89 7.78
N ALA A 108 11.33 28.92 8.56
CA ALA A 108 11.34 29.59 9.86
C ALA A 108 11.05 31.09 9.75
N ASP A 109 11.54 31.74 8.69
CA ASP A 109 11.24 33.15 8.42
C ASP A 109 9.79 33.33 7.96
N LEU A 110 9.33 32.53 6.98
CA LEU A 110 7.99 32.63 6.38
C LEU A 110 6.86 32.47 7.41
N TYR A 111 6.98 31.48 8.30
CA TYR A 111 5.98 31.25 9.36
C TYR A 111 6.29 32.00 10.67
N GLY A 112 7.41 32.74 10.71
CA GLY A 112 7.86 33.53 11.85
C GLY A 112 7.89 35.03 11.53
N PRO A 113 9.07 35.69 11.59
CA PRO A 113 9.18 37.15 11.47
C PRO A 113 9.02 37.73 10.05
N GLN A 114 9.05 36.91 8.99
CA GLN A 114 8.84 37.31 7.59
C GLN A 114 9.79 38.42 7.10
N THR A 115 11.05 38.38 7.54
CA THR A 115 12.07 39.37 7.18
C THR A 115 12.43 39.35 5.70
N LEU A 116 12.41 38.18 5.05
CA LEU A 116 12.73 38.03 3.63
C LEU A 116 11.71 38.75 2.74
N ILE A 117 10.44 38.75 3.15
CA ILE A 117 9.37 39.48 2.46
C ILE A 117 9.51 40.98 2.76
N ALA A 118 9.70 41.34 4.03
CA ALA A 118 9.83 42.75 4.44
C ALA A 118 11.05 43.45 3.80
N SER A 119 12.14 42.73 3.57
CA SER A 119 13.34 43.25 2.92
C SER A 119 13.29 43.22 1.38
N GLY A 120 12.19 42.73 0.79
CA GLY A 120 12.04 42.60 -0.66
C GLY A 120 12.94 41.54 -1.31
N LEU A 121 13.48 40.59 -0.53
CA LEU A 121 14.25 39.46 -1.07
C LEU A 121 13.35 38.36 -1.64
N LEU A 122 12.11 38.29 -1.13
CA LEU A 122 11.12 37.35 -1.59
C LEU A 122 9.78 38.07 -1.86
N PRO A 123 9.19 37.93 -3.06
CA PRO A 123 7.91 38.54 -3.39
C PRO A 123 6.76 37.95 -2.56
N ALA A 124 5.93 38.83 -1.99
CA ALA A 124 4.77 38.40 -1.19
C ALA A 124 3.76 37.61 -2.03
N GLU A 125 3.60 37.94 -3.31
CA GLU A 125 2.68 37.29 -4.24
C GLU A 125 3.09 35.84 -4.54
N LEU A 126 4.40 35.56 -4.55
CA LEU A 126 4.92 34.21 -4.76
C LEU A 126 4.66 33.31 -3.56
N VAL A 127 4.65 33.86 -2.34
CA VAL A 127 4.41 33.13 -1.09
C VAL A 127 2.92 33.05 -0.78
N PHE A 128 2.26 34.18 -0.56
CA PHE A 128 0.87 34.24 -0.11
C PHE A 128 -0.13 33.84 -1.20
N GLY A 129 0.27 33.90 -2.47
CA GLY A 129 -0.52 33.35 -3.58
C GLY A 129 -0.43 31.82 -3.72
N HIS A 130 0.50 31.17 -2.99
CA HIS A 130 0.73 29.73 -3.09
C HIS A 130 -0.19 28.95 -2.16
N ASN A 131 -0.95 27.98 -2.70
CA ASN A 131 -1.95 27.24 -1.90
C ASN A 131 -1.35 26.43 -0.74
N ASN A 132 -0.06 26.08 -0.82
CA ASN A 132 0.64 25.38 0.26
C ASN A 132 1.20 26.31 1.34
N PHE A 133 0.99 27.63 1.24
CA PHE A 133 1.22 28.53 2.37
C PHE A 133 0.02 28.43 3.32
N LEU A 134 0.23 27.82 4.49
CA LEU A 134 -0.86 27.54 5.42
C LEU A 134 -0.98 28.64 6.48
N TRP A 135 -1.92 29.56 6.30
CA TRP A 135 -2.22 30.61 7.28
C TRP A 135 -2.36 30.10 8.73
N PRO A 136 -3.02 28.96 9.00
CA PRO A 136 -3.13 28.47 10.38
C PRO A 136 -1.80 28.06 11.02
N CYS A 137 -0.73 27.86 10.23
CA CYS A 137 0.61 27.51 10.74
C CYS A 137 1.44 28.74 11.15
N GLN A 138 0.94 29.96 10.97
CA GLN A 138 1.67 31.17 11.35
C GLN A 138 1.96 31.18 12.85
N GLY A 139 3.24 31.41 13.20
CA GLY A 139 3.72 31.44 14.59
C GLY A 139 4.01 30.07 15.19
N VAL A 140 3.80 28.97 14.45
CA VAL A 140 4.16 27.62 14.91
C VAL A 140 5.67 27.44 14.84
N VAL A 141 6.28 27.07 15.97
CA VAL A 141 7.71 26.79 16.07
C VAL A 141 7.91 25.32 16.43
N PRO A 142 8.42 24.48 15.50
CA PRO A 142 8.72 23.09 15.79
C PRO A 142 9.91 22.97 16.77
N PRO A 143 10.06 21.83 17.46
CA PRO A 143 11.22 21.56 18.31
C PRO A 143 12.54 21.81 17.58
N GLU A 144 13.49 22.45 18.28
CA GLU A 144 14.81 22.82 17.74
C GLU A 144 14.77 23.73 16.48
N GLY A 145 13.59 24.28 16.11
CA GLY A 145 13.44 25.09 14.90
C GLY A 145 13.57 24.30 13.59
N ILE A 146 13.39 22.98 13.63
CA ILE A 146 13.49 22.10 12.46
C ILE A 146 12.10 21.89 11.86
N PHE A 147 11.84 22.55 10.73
CA PHE A 147 10.64 22.37 9.93
C PHE A 147 10.81 21.21 8.94
N LEU A 148 11.99 21.13 8.32
CA LEU A 148 12.29 20.24 7.21
C LEU A 148 13.13 19.04 7.69
N HIS A 149 12.47 17.98 8.14
CA HIS A 149 13.12 16.79 8.71
C HIS A 149 13.72 15.88 7.64
N MET A 150 13.03 15.76 6.51
CA MET A 150 13.44 15.02 5.32
C MET A 150 13.30 15.92 4.11
N TYR A 151 14.37 16.09 3.36
CA TYR A 151 14.45 16.92 2.17
C TYR A 151 14.88 16.04 1.00
N ALA A 152 14.30 16.25 -0.18
CA ALA A 152 14.83 15.66 -1.40
C ALA A 152 15.06 16.72 -2.47
N VAL A 153 16.05 16.46 -3.33
CA VAL A 153 16.49 17.38 -4.36
C VAL A 153 16.63 16.62 -5.67
N ASP A 154 16.02 17.17 -6.72
CA ASP A 154 16.11 16.66 -8.08
C ASP A 154 17.32 17.30 -8.76
N LEU A 155 18.27 16.47 -9.18
CA LEU A 155 19.56 16.85 -9.74
C LEU A 155 19.67 16.39 -11.19
N ALA A 156 20.25 17.25 -12.01
CA ALA A 156 20.66 16.97 -13.37
C ALA A 156 22.14 17.33 -13.54
N ARG A 157 22.83 16.59 -14.41
CA ARG A 157 24.22 16.86 -14.76
C ARG A 157 24.30 17.41 -16.17
N THR A 158 24.88 18.60 -16.30
CA THR A 158 24.99 19.30 -17.58
C THR A 158 26.19 18.80 -18.39
N PRO A 159 26.29 19.15 -19.70
CA PRO A 159 27.38 18.71 -20.58
C PRO A 159 28.79 19.04 -20.09
N ASP A 160 28.94 20.09 -19.29
CA ASP A 160 30.19 20.51 -18.65
C ASP A 160 30.55 19.67 -17.40
N GLY A 161 29.73 18.68 -17.04
CA GLY A 161 29.93 17.77 -15.92
C GLY A 161 29.51 18.33 -14.55
N ARG A 162 28.98 19.56 -14.49
CA ARG A 162 28.49 20.16 -13.24
C ARG A 162 27.09 19.68 -12.88
N TRP A 163 26.79 19.65 -11.58
CA TRP A 163 25.48 19.29 -11.04
C TRP A 163 24.63 20.52 -10.82
N TRP A 164 23.37 20.44 -11.22
CA TRP A 164 22.39 21.51 -11.10
C TRP A 164 21.12 21.01 -10.42
N VAL A 165 20.56 21.84 -9.55
CA VAL A 165 19.26 21.59 -8.92
C VAL A 165 18.15 21.97 -9.90
N THR A 166 17.28 21.01 -10.21
CA THR A 166 16.11 21.19 -11.08
C THR A 166 14.82 21.41 -10.29
N ALA A 167 14.69 20.80 -9.10
CA ALA A 167 13.56 21.00 -8.20
C ALA A 167 13.90 20.60 -6.75
N ASP A 168 13.20 21.23 -5.81
CA ASP A 168 13.26 20.92 -4.38
C ASP A 168 11.96 20.24 -3.95
N ARG A 169 12.07 19.20 -3.11
CA ARG A 169 10.93 18.44 -2.55
C ARG A 169 10.97 18.48 -1.03
N THR A 170 9.98 19.13 -0.45
CA THR A 170 9.98 19.57 0.95
C THR A 170 8.72 19.16 1.71
N GLN A 171 7.69 18.68 1.02
CA GLN A 171 6.43 18.28 1.65
C GLN A 171 6.53 16.83 2.17
N ALA A 172 6.32 15.85 1.30
CA ALA A 172 6.40 14.42 1.60
C ALA A 172 7.25 13.67 0.54
N PRO A 173 8.56 13.96 0.40
CA PRO A 173 9.37 13.45 -0.70
C PRO A 173 9.41 11.92 -0.78
N SER A 174 9.04 11.34 -1.92
CA SER A 174 9.13 9.90 -2.24
C SER A 174 10.42 9.54 -2.98
N GLY A 175 10.76 8.26 -2.90
CA GLY A 175 11.84 7.58 -3.62
C GLY A 175 12.97 7.05 -2.73
N ALA A 176 13.04 7.43 -1.44
CA ALA A 176 14.10 6.99 -0.54
C ALA A 176 13.98 5.49 -0.20
N GLY A 177 12.75 4.99 -0.01
CA GLY A 177 12.52 3.56 0.19
C GLY A 177 12.80 2.75 -1.08
N TYR A 178 12.48 3.28 -2.27
CA TYR A 178 12.87 2.66 -3.55
C TYR A 178 14.39 2.62 -3.74
N ALA A 179 15.12 3.68 -3.36
CA ALA A 179 16.58 3.68 -3.42
C ALA A 179 17.20 2.60 -2.50
N LEU A 180 16.64 2.42 -1.29
CA LEU A 180 17.05 1.36 -0.37
C LEU A 180 16.75 -0.03 -0.92
N GLU A 181 15.57 -0.23 -1.53
CA GLU A 181 15.18 -1.51 -2.12
C GLU A 181 16.02 -1.85 -3.36
N ASN A 182 16.23 -0.88 -4.26
CA ASN A 182 17.11 -1.02 -5.42
C ASN A 182 18.52 -1.44 -4.98
N ARG A 183 19.05 -0.84 -3.89
CA ARG A 183 20.34 -1.23 -3.32
C ARG A 183 20.41 -2.67 -2.87
N GLN A 184 19.36 -3.17 -2.22
CA GLN A 184 19.31 -4.56 -1.76
C GLN A 184 19.24 -5.56 -2.92
N ILE A 185 18.50 -5.22 -3.97
CA ILE A 185 18.33 -6.08 -5.16
C ILE A 185 19.63 -6.10 -6.00
N VAL A 186 20.18 -4.93 -6.34
CA VAL A 186 21.36 -4.82 -7.23
C VAL A 186 22.62 -5.36 -6.53
N SER A 187 22.80 -5.13 -5.22
CA SER A 187 23.95 -5.69 -4.49
C SER A 187 23.96 -7.22 -4.46
N ARG A 188 22.79 -7.88 -4.54
CA ARG A 188 22.70 -9.35 -4.68
C ARG A 188 22.99 -9.82 -6.10
N ALA A 189 22.69 -9.01 -7.11
CA ALA A 189 23.03 -9.30 -8.50
C ALA A 189 24.54 -9.16 -8.77
N PHE A 190 25.22 -8.22 -8.07
CA PHE A 190 26.65 -7.94 -8.20
C PHE A 190 27.40 -7.94 -6.85
N PRO A 191 27.45 -9.05 -6.11
CA PRO A 191 27.99 -9.06 -4.75
C PRO A 191 29.49 -8.78 -4.68
N GLU A 192 30.28 -9.35 -5.59
CA GLU A 192 31.73 -9.13 -5.66
C GLU A 192 32.04 -7.67 -6.03
N THR A 193 31.42 -7.18 -7.11
CA THR A 193 31.63 -5.79 -7.57
C THR A 193 31.18 -4.77 -6.51
N TYR A 194 30.07 -5.01 -5.82
CA TYR A 194 29.58 -4.15 -4.74
C TYR A 194 30.62 -4.02 -3.61
N ARG A 195 31.26 -5.14 -3.23
CA ARG A 195 32.31 -5.15 -2.21
C ARG A 195 33.61 -4.49 -2.70
N ASP A 196 34.04 -4.82 -3.91
CA ASP A 196 35.32 -4.36 -4.46
C ASP A 196 35.32 -2.86 -4.82
N LEU A 197 34.14 -2.30 -5.12
CA LEU A 197 33.92 -0.87 -5.30
C LEU A 197 33.69 -0.11 -4.00
N GLN A 198 33.64 -0.80 -2.85
CA GLN A 198 33.43 -0.20 -1.52
C GLN A 198 32.23 0.74 -1.49
N VAL A 199 31.08 0.29 -2.01
CA VAL A 199 29.89 1.14 -2.09
C VAL A 199 29.38 1.52 -0.70
N GLN A 200 29.13 2.81 -0.47
CA GLN A 200 28.69 3.30 0.84
C GLN A 200 27.30 2.78 1.25
N HIS A 201 27.09 2.55 2.55
CA HIS A 201 25.83 2.06 3.11
C HIS A 201 24.81 3.18 3.32
N LEU A 202 23.54 2.87 3.05
CA LEU A 202 22.42 3.81 3.19
C LEU A 202 21.85 3.87 4.62
N SER A 203 22.20 2.92 5.50
CA SER A 203 21.59 2.77 6.83
C SER A 203 21.79 3.99 7.75
N GLY A 204 22.94 4.67 7.65
CA GLY A 204 23.25 5.83 8.49
C GLY A 204 22.26 6.98 8.33
N PHE A 205 21.70 7.16 7.14
CA PHE A 205 20.65 8.15 6.86
C PHE A 205 19.37 7.84 7.64
N PHE A 206 18.85 6.62 7.52
CA PHE A 206 17.60 6.22 8.19
C PHE A 206 17.74 6.20 9.71
N ARG A 207 18.90 5.78 10.24
CA ARG A 207 19.19 5.88 11.67
C ARG A 207 19.13 7.33 12.16
N SER A 208 19.74 8.26 11.41
CA SER A 208 19.72 9.69 11.78
C SER A 208 18.30 10.25 11.78
N LEU A 209 17.46 9.84 10.82
CA LEU A 209 16.04 10.18 10.82
C LEU A 209 15.32 9.64 12.07
N GLN A 210 15.53 8.38 12.43
CA GLN A 210 14.92 7.79 13.64
C GLN A 210 15.35 8.51 14.92
N GLU A 211 16.64 8.78 15.07
CA GLU A 211 17.21 9.49 16.21
C GLU A 211 16.65 10.92 16.33
N THR A 212 16.55 11.65 15.21
CA THR A 212 15.99 13.00 15.19
C THR A 212 14.50 13.01 15.56
N LEU A 213 13.68 12.12 14.97
CA LEU A 213 12.25 12.06 15.29
C LEU A 213 12.00 11.65 16.73
N ALA A 214 12.73 10.65 17.24
CA ALA A 214 12.58 10.20 18.62
C ALA A 214 13.02 11.27 19.63
N ARG A 215 14.08 12.02 19.34
CA ARG A 215 14.58 13.11 20.18
C ARG A 215 13.60 14.28 20.26
N GLN A 216 13.01 14.66 19.14
CA GLN A 216 12.13 15.84 19.04
C GLN A 216 10.67 15.56 19.42
N ALA A 217 10.29 14.28 19.53
CA ALA A 217 8.96 13.89 19.93
C ALA A 217 8.63 14.38 21.37
N PRO A 218 7.50 15.08 21.59
CA PRO A 218 7.10 15.60 22.91
C PRO A 218 6.60 14.50 23.86
N ALA A 219 7.53 13.69 24.36
CA ALA A 219 7.23 12.45 25.08
C ALA A 219 7.05 12.60 26.60
N ASN A 220 7.45 13.72 27.22
CA ASN A 220 7.26 13.98 28.66
C ASN A 220 7.62 12.78 29.58
N ASN A 221 8.79 12.16 29.36
CA ASN A 221 9.31 10.95 30.04
C ASN A 221 8.68 9.60 29.66
N GLU A 222 7.78 9.54 28.67
CA GLU A 222 7.31 8.30 28.05
C GLU A 222 8.26 7.86 26.91
N THR A 223 8.17 6.59 26.51
CA THR A 223 8.84 6.13 25.28
C THR A 223 8.07 6.68 24.07
N PRO A 224 8.70 7.46 23.17
CA PRO A 224 7.99 8.11 22.07
C PRO A 224 7.45 7.08 21.07
N LEU A 225 6.13 7.12 20.86
CA LEU A 225 5.47 6.42 19.76
C LEU A 225 5.51 7.28 18.50
N VAL A 226 6.28 6.82 17.52
CA VAL A 226 6.35 7.40 16.16
C VAL A 226 5.55 6.54 15.20
N VAL A 227 4.66 7.16 14.41
CA VAL A 227 3.85 6.47 13.39
C VAL A 227 4.13 7.03 12.00
N LEU A 228 3.91 6.22 10.96
CA LEU A 228 4.01 6.65 9.56
C LEU A 228 2.59 6.79 8.99
N LEU A 229 2.18 8.03 8.71
CA LEU A 229 0.84 8.33 8.19
C LEU A 229 0.83 8.23 6.66
N THR A 230 -0.03 7.37 6.11
CA THR A 230 -0.17 7.11 4.67
C THR A 230 -1.58 7.48 4.18
N PRO A 231 -1.73 7.96 2.93
CA PRO A 231 -3.04 8.13 2.27
C PRO A 231 -3.72 6.79 1.90
N GLY A 232 -3.05 5.65 2.11
CA GLY A 232 -3.58 4.32 1.80
C GLY A 232 -3.14 3.77 0.44
N ARG A 233 -3.71 2.63 0.06
CA ARG A 233 -3.26 1.79 -1.07
C ARG A 233 -3.33 2.43 -2.46
N PHE A 234 -4.22 3.39 -2.64
CA PHE A 234 -4.46 4.01 -3.94
C PHE A 234 -3.40 5.06 -4.31
N ASN A 235 -2.47 5.36 -3.38
CA ASN A 235 -1.36 6.25 -3.65
C ASN A 235 -0.25 5.55 -4.45
N GLU A 236 0.32 6.28 -5.41
CA GLU A 236 1.39 5.82 -6.30
C GLU A 236 2.62 5.23 -5.57
N SER A 237 2.91 5.73 -4.36
CA SER A 237 4.08 5.35 -3.56
C SER A 237 3.72 4.52 -2.31
N TYR A 238 2.54 3.91 -2.25
CA TYR A 238 2.10 3.12 -1.09
C TYR A 238 3.07 1.98 -0.73
N PHE A 239 3.67 1.32 -1.73
CA PHE A 239 4.72 0.32 -1.49
C PHE A 239 5.86 0.89 -0.65
N GLU A 240 6.35 2.08 -1.00
CA GLU A 240 7.42 2.77 -0.26
C GLU A 240 7.02 3.03 1.19
N HIS A 241 5.78 3.43 1.44
CA HIS A 241 5.29 3.71 2.78
C HIS A 241 5.31 2.45 3.65
N LEU A 242 4.81 1.33 3.11
CA LEU A 242 4.85 0.03 3.79
C LEU A 242 6.28 -0.44 4.03
N TYR A 243 7.15 -0.26 3.03
CA TYR A 243 8.54 -0.65 3.12
C TYR A 243 9.29 0.16 4.18
N LEU A 244 9.19 1.49 4.14
CA LEU A 244 9.82 2.37 5.12
C LEU A 244 9.26 2.16 6.52
N ALA A 245 7.95 1.96 6.70
CA ALA A 245 7.36 1.67 7.99
C ALA A 245 7.97 0.40 8.61
N ARG A 246 8.14 -0.66 7.82
CA ARG A 246 8.76 -1.92 8.26
C ARG A 246 10.23 -1.76 8.60
N GLN A 247 11.00 -1.09 7.72
CA GLN A 247 12.42 -0.85 7.97
C GLN A 247 12.58 0.00 9.24
N LEU A 248 11.92 1.16 9.31
CA LEU A 248 12.03 2.09 10.44
C LEU A 248 11.36 1.56 11.74
N GLY A 249 10.61 0.46 11.68
CA GLY A 249 9.90 -0.09 12.84
C GLY A 249 8.75 0.80 13.34
N TYR A 250 8.14 1.59 12.45
CA TYR A 250 7.01 2.45 12.78
C TYR A 250 5.68 1.80 12.38
N PRO A 251 4.61 1.90 13.20
CA PRO A 251 3.28 1.52 12.77
C PRO A 251 2.85 2.35 11.55
N LEU A 252 2.44 1.66 10.48
CA LEU A 252 1.81 2.26 9.31
C LEU A 252 0.34 2.53 9.63
N VAL A 253 -0.09 3.80 9.53
CA VAL A 253 -1.43 4.23 9.92
C VAL A 253 -2.06 5.09 8.83
N GLU A 254 -3.38 5.01 8.67
CA GLU A 254 -4.17 5.93 7.85
C GLU A 254 -4.85 6.98 8.73
N GLY A 255 -5.40 8.05 8.15
CA GLY A 255 -6.09 9.10 8.92
C GLY A 255 -7.20 8.55 9.81
N GLY A 256 -7.95 7.57 9.28
CA GLY A 256 -8.98 6.84 9.99
C GLY A 256 -8.49 5.94 11.13
N ASP A 257 -7.19 5.70 11.28
CA ASP A 257 -6.60 4.97 12.41
C ASP A 257 -6.27 5.89 13.60
N LEU A 258 -6.21 7.22 13.34
CA LEU A 258 -5.88 8.23 14.33
C LEU A 258 -7.13 9.00 14.79
N THR A 259 -7.05 9.61 15.97
CA THR A 259 -8.09 10.51 16.49
C THR A 259 -7.45 11.56 17.40
N VAL A 260 -8.01 12.76 17.44
CA VAL A 260 -7.55 13.83 18.34
C VAL A 260 -8.53 14.00 19.49
N ARG A 261 -8.01 14.05 20.72
CA ARG A 261 -8.76 14.39 21.94
C ARG A 261 -7.94 15.33 22.78
N ASP A 262 -8.55 16.43 23.26
CA ASP A 262 -7.87 17.48 24.02
C ASP A 262 -6.55 17.90 23.34
N ALA A 263 -6.58 18.24 22.05
CA ALA A 263 -5.39 18.57 21.24
C ALA A 263 -4.26 17.52 21.26
N THR A 264 -4.55 16.26 21.58
CA THR A 264 -3.57 15.16 21.66
C THR A 264 -3.95 14.07 20.66
N VAL A 265 -2.98 13.61 19.86
CA VAL A 265 -3.22 12.56 18.86
C VAL A 265 -3.12 11.18 19.49
N TYR A 266 -4.08 10.32 19.19
CA TYR A 266 -4.13 8.93 19.63
C TYR A 266 -4.28 7.97 18.45
N LEU A 267 -3.59 6.83 18.54
CA LEU A 267 -3.78 5.66 17.70
C LEU A 267 -4.90 4.78 18.29
N LYS A 268 -5.88 4.44 17.45
CA LYS A 268 -6.97 3.52 17.77
C LYS A 268 -6.49 2.07 17.67
N THR A 269 -6.13 1.49 18.81
CA THR A 269 -5.73 0.07 18.90
C THR A 269 -6.86 -0.77 19.46
N LEU A 270 -6.77 -2.09 19.29
CA LEU A 270 -7.71 -3.02 19.96
C LEU A 270 -7.73 -2.86 21.49
N SER A 271 -6.61 -2.48 22.09
CA SER A 271 -6.49 -2.30 23.54
C SER A 271 -7.00 -0.94 24.05
N GLY A 272 -7.38 -0.04 23.15
CA GLY A 272 -7.78 1.34 23.46
C GLY A 272 -6.91 2.38 22.77
N LEU A 273 -6.97 3.61 23.25
CA LEU A 273 -6.27 4.75 22.66
C LEU A 273 -4.84 4.85 23.17
N ARG A 274 -3.85 4.84 22.26
CA ARG A 274 -2.43 5.05 22.57
C ARG A 274 -1.95 6.39 22.07
N ARG A 275 -1.28 7.17 22.92
CA ARG A 275 -0.78 8.50 22.56
C ARG A 275 0.30 8.40 21.48
N VAL A 276 0.14 9.18 20.41
CA VAL A 276 1.13 9.34 19.33
C VAL A 276 1.94 10.59 19.61
N HIS A 277 3.26 10.47 19.55
CA HIS A 277 4.18 11.56 19.88
C HIS A 277 4.77 12.20 18.63
N ALA A 278 5.03 11.41 17.59
CA ALA A 278 5.47 11.93 16.31
C ALA A 278 4.79 11.21 15.13
N ILE A 279 4.56 11.96 14.05
CA ILE A 279 3.96 11.48 12.82
C ILE A 279 4.93 11.79 11.67
N MET A 280 5.49 10.75 11.07
CA MET A 280 6.14 10.87 9.76
C MET A 280 5.05 10.80 8.70
N ARG A 281 4.72 11.95 8.09
CA ARG A 281 3.61 12.01 7.12
C ARG A 281 4.08 11.69 5.71
N ARG A 282 3.18 11.03 4.96
CA ARG A 282 3.29 10.78 3.52
C ARG A 282 2.12 11.38 2.74
N LEU A 283 1.51 12.42 3.30
CA LEU A 283 0.41 13.17 2.73
C LEU A 283 0.87 14.60 2.49
N ASP A 284 0.29 15.21 1.48
CA ASP A 284 0.42 16.64 1.24
C ASP A 284 -0.29 17.44 2.35
N ASP A 285 0.10 18.69 2.50
CA ASP A 285 -0.28 19.57 3.60
C ASP A 285 -1.80 19.71 3.76
N ASP A 286 -2.49 20.03 2.67
CA ASP A 286 -3.93 20.32 2.64
C ASP A 286 -4.77 19.11 3.07
N PHE A 287 -4.32 17.89 2.78
CA PHE A 287 -5.01 16.67 3.16
C PHE A 287 -4.86 16.29 4.63
N CYS A 288 -3.97 16.92 5.39
CA CYS A 288 -3.61 16.47 6.74
C CYS A 288 -4.68 16.72 7.81
N ASP A 289 -5.49 17.78 7.70
CA ASP A 289 -6.55 18.11 8.66
C ASP A 289 -7.81 18.65 7.96
N PRO A 290 -8.91 17.87 7.92
CA PRO A 290 -10.14 18.31 7.28
C PRO A 290 -10.91 19.40 8.04
N LEU A 291 -10.59 19.68 9.31
CA LEU A 291 -11.29 20.74 10.06
C LEU A 291 -10.79 22.13 9.72
N GLU A 292 -9.49 22.28 9.47
CA GLU A 292 -8.85 23.59 9.27
C GLU A 292 -8.25 23.80 7.88
N LEU A 293 -7.99 22.73 7.13
CA LEU A 293 -7.37 22.80 5.80
C LEU A 293 -8.39 22.44 4.72
N ARG A 294 -8.50 21.15 4.37
CA ARG A 294 -9.33 20.69 3.25
C ARG A 294 -10.52 19.87 3.73
N THR A 295 -11.71 20.47 3.73
CA THR A 295 -12.94 19.90 4.31
C THR A 295 -13.45 18.63 3.63
N ASP A 296 -13.14 18.42 2.35
CA ASP A 296 -13.50 17.20 1.59
C ASP A 296 -12.45 16.07 1.74
N SER A 297 -11.36 16.29 2.50
CA SER A 297 -10.35 15.26 2.73
C SER A 297 -10.86 14.16 3.68
N ALA A 298 -10.78 12.91 3.22
CA ALA A 298 -10.96 11.72 4.05
C ALA A 298 -9.62 11.09 4.51
N LEU A 299 -8.48 11.69 4.13
CA LEU A 299 -7.15 11.12 4.33
C LEU A 299 -6.47 11.57 5.64
N GLY A 300 -6.81 12.78 6.08
CA GLY A 300 -6.21 13.43 7.24
C GLY A 300 -6.80 12.99 8.58
N VAL A 301 -6.37 13.70 9.64
CA VAL A 301 -6.85 13.47 11.00
C VAL A 301 -7.52 14.76 11.49
N PRO A 302 -8.84 14.76 11.75
CA PRO A 302 -9.55 15.92 12.26
C PRO A 302 -8.92 16.47 13.55
N GLY A 303 -8.50 17.74 13.54
CA GLY A 303 -7.90 18.42 14.69
C GLY A 303 -6.39 18.21 14.87
N LEU A 304 -5.73 17.61 13.89
CA LEU A 304 -4.27 17.43 13.88
C LEU A 304 -3.53 18.77 13.98
N LEU A 305 -4.01 19.79 13.26
CA LEU A 305 -3.34 21.08 13.20
C LEU A 305 -3.40 21.80 14.54
N GLU A 306 -4.50 21.69 15.27
CA GLU A 306 -4.60 22.14 16.67
C GLU A 306 -3.56 21.43 17.56
N ALA A 307 -3.42 20.11 17.43
CA ALA A 307 -2.45 19.34 18.21
C ALA A 307 -0.99 19.76 17.93
N VAL A 308 -0.68 20.06 16.66
CA VAL A 308 0.63 20.59 16.23
C VAL A 308 0.88 21.98 16.81
N ARG A 309 -0.10 22.89 16.73
CA ARG A 309 0.02 24.26 17.29
C ARG A 309 0.26 24.26 18.79
N GLN A 310 -0.35 23.32 19.51
CA GLN A 310 -0.17 23.15 20.96
C GLN A 310 1.14 22.42 21.32
N GLY A 311 1.96 22.02 20.33
CA GLY A 311 3.22 21.31 20.55
C GLY A 311 3.05 19.92 21.17
N ARG A 312 1.87 19.30 21.04
CA ARG A 312 1.58 17.98 21.64
C ARG A 312 1.97 16.79 20.77
N VAL A 313 2.24 17.04 19.49
CA VAL A 313 2.70 16.05 18.51
C VAL A 313 3.70 16.70 17.56
N LEU A 314 4.74 15.97 17.20
CA LEU A 314 5.67 16.33 16.12
C LEU A 314 5.11 15.82 14.78
N VAL A 315 5.05 16.67 13.75
CA VAL A 315 4.73 16.24 12.38
C VAL A 315 5.94 16.49 11.49
N ALA A 316 6.43 15.42 10.84
CA ALA A 316 7.64 15.43 10.02
C ALA A 316 7.30 15.06 8.57
N ASN A 317 7.51 15.93 7.59
CA ASN A 317 7.91 17.35 7.71
C ASN A 317 6.79 18.23 8.30
N ALA A 318 7.17 19.41 8.81
CA ALA A 318 6.20 20.37 9.35
C ALA A 318 5.13 20.73 8.31
N LEU A 319 3.92 21.01 8.78
CA LEU A 319 2.83 21.44 7.91
C LEU A 319 3.14 22.81 7.32
N GLY A 320 2.86 22.96 6.03
CA GLY A 320 3.13 24.17 5.27
C GLY A 320 4.51 24.22 4.64
N SER A 321 5.31 23.16 4.74
CA SER A 321 6.59 23.05 4.05
C SER A 321 6.44 23.04 2.52
N GLY A 322 5.28 22.64 2.00
CA GLY A 322 5.01 22.55 0.56
C GLY A 322 5.04 23.89 -0.20
N VAL A 323 5.09 25.04 0.49
CA VAL A 323 5.31 26.36 -0.15
C VAL A 323 6.69 26.43 -0.83
N LEU A 324 7.68 25.70 -0.31
CA LEU A 324 9.04 25.71 -0.84
C LEU A 324 9.22 24.91 -2.14
N GLU A 325 8.22 24.12 -2.56
CA GLU A 325 8.28 23.38 -3.83
C GLU A 325 7.94 24.25 -5.05
N SER A 326 7.59 25.53 -4.85
CA SER A 326 7.31 26.42 -5.97
C SER A 326 8.54 26.59 -6.87
N PRO A 327 8.45 26.30 -8.19
CA PRO A 327 9.55 26.51 -9.11
C PRO A 327 10.05 27.96 -9.13
N GLY A 328 9.19 28.93 -8.80
CA GLY A 328 9.53 30.35 -8.81
C GLY A 328 10.57 30.73 -7.76
N LEU A 329 10.73 29.94 -6.69
CA LEU A 329 11.66 30.24 -5.60
C LEU A 329 13.13 30.10 -6.01
N LEU A 330 13.44 29.24 -6.98
CA LEU A 330 14.81 28.90 -7.37
C LEU A 330 15.66 30.13 -7.72
N GLY A 331 15.07 31.13 -8.37
CA GLY A 331 15.76 32.36 -8.76
C GLY A 331 16.15 33.27 -7.59
N PHE A 332 15.50 33.15 -6.44
CA PHE A 332 15.72 34.00 -5.26
C PHE A 332 16.71 33.41 -4.26
N LEU A 333 16.87 32.08 -4.24
CA LEU A 333 17.71 31.37 -3.27
C LEU A 333 19.18 31.82 -3.21
N PRO A 334 19.87 32.17 -4.31
CA PRO A 334 21.26 32.65 -4.22
C PRO A 334 21.41 33.91 -3.36
N LYS A 335 20.53 34.90 -3.56
CA LYS A 335 20.53 36.15 -2.79
C LYS A 335 20.10 35.92 -1.35
N ILE A 336 19.13 35.04 -1.12
CA ILE A 336 18.68 34.67 0.22
C ILE A 336 19.79 33.96 1.00
N CYS A 337 20.55 33.06 0.37
CA CYS A 337 21.70 32.38 0.99
C CYS A 337 22.77 33.39 1.43
N GLN A 338 23.11 34.33 0.54
CA GLN A 338 24.06 35.40 0.87
C GLN A 338 23.55 36.29 2.02
N HIS A 339 22.25 36.60 2.05
CA HIS A 339 21.67 37.43 3.09
C HIS A 339 21.64 36.73 4.46
N LEU A 340 21.22 35.47 4.51
CA LEU A 340 21.04 34.72 5.76
C LEU A 340 22.36 34.17 6.33
N PHE A 341 23.29 33.75 5.46
CA PHE A 341 24.51 33.05 5.88
C PHE A 341 25.81 33.72 5.43
N GLY A 342 25.76 34.70 4.52
CA GLY A 342 26.98 35.29 3.93
C GLY A 342 27.73 34.33 3.01
N GLU A 343 27.09 33.25 2.58
CA GLU A 343 27.67 32.18 1.77
C GLU A 343 27.08 32.18 0.35
N GLU A 344 27.90 31.85 -0.65
CA GLU A 344 27.42 31.48 -1.98
C GLU A 344 26.81 30.08 -1.98
N LEU A 345 25.82 29.84 -2.85
CA LEU A 345 25.24 28.52 -3.04
C LEU A 345 26.25 27.57 -3.69
N ILE A 346 26.56 26.47 -3.01
CA ILE A 346 27.48 25.44 -3.51
C ILE A 346 26.90 24.76 -4.75
N LEU A 347 25.62 24.37 -4.70
CA LEU A 347 24.91 23.78 -5.83
C LEU A 347 24.01 24.83 -6.50
N PRO A 348 24.27 25.18 -7.76
CA PRO A 348 23.44 26.13 -8.48
C PRO A 348 22.10 25.50 -8.86
N SER A 349 21.07 26.32 -9.01
CA SER A 349 19.78 25.92 -9.57
C SER A 349 19.72 26.25 -11.05
N VAL A 350 18.95 25.49 -11.82
CA VAL A 350 18.70 25.81 -13.24
C VAL A 350 18.21 27.26 -13.37
N ALA A 351 18.65 27.98 -14.40
CA ALA A 351 18.29 29.38 -14.59
C ALA A 351 16.76 29.51 -14.64
N THR A 352 16.22 30.27 -13.70
CA THR A 352 14.78 30.32 -13.43
C THR A 352 14.33 31.76 -13.24
N TRP A 353 13.29 32.13 -13.99
CA TRP A 353 12.68 33.45 -14.03
C TRP A 353 11.22 33.35 -13.59
N TRP A 354 10.88 33.92 -12.44
CA TRP A 354 9.49 34.09 -12.06
C TRP A 354 8.91 35.30 -12.78
N CYS A 355 7.91 35.08 -13.63
CA CYS A 355 7.41 36.09 -14.54
C CYS A 355 6.56 37.18 -13.85
N GLY A 356 6.41 37.16 -12.52
CA GLY A 356 5.67 38.17 -11.77
C GLY A 356 6.25 39.58 -11.84
N GLU A 357 7.57 39.70 -12.05
CA GLU A 357 8.25 40.98 -12.21
C GLU A 357 8.23 41.44 -13.68
N PRO A 358 7.80 42.68 -14.00
CA PRO A 358 7.70 43.14 -15.38
C PRO A 358 8.99 43.04 -16.23
N PRO A 359 10.19 43.37 -15.70
CA PRO A 359 11.44 43.18 -16.45
C PRO A 359 11.74 41.72 -16.76
N VAL A 360 11.45 40.83 -15.80
CA VAL A 360 11.67 39.38 -15.91
C VAL A 360 10.70 38.76 -16.92
N LEU A 361 9.44 39.19 -16.94
CA LEU A 361 8.47 38.80 -17.97
C LEU A 361 8.94 39.21 -19.36
N ALA A 362 9.43 40.44 -19.53
CA ALA A 362 9.90 40.91 -20.83
C ALA A 362 11.07 40.07 -21.36
N GLU A 363 12.01 39.69 -20.49
CA GLU A 363 13.11 38.79 -20.83
C GLU A 363 12.61 37.38 -21.20
N ALA A 364 11.70 36.81 -20.39
CA ALA A 364 11.12 35.49 -20.64
C ALA A 364 10.35 35.43 -21.98
N LEU A 365 9.63 36.51 -22.33
CA LEU A 365 8.92 36.61 -23.61
C LEU A 365 9.89 36.74 -24.80
N ALA A 366 11.00 37.47 -24.64
CA ALA A 366 12.00 37.61 -25.70
C ALA A 366 12.73 36.30 -26.00
N LYS A 367 12.96 35.48 -24.96
CA LYS A 367 13.63 34.17 -25.06
C LYS A 367 12.66 32.99 -25.11
N LEU A 368 11.36 33.24 -25.30
CA LEU A 368 10.32 32.22 -25.21
C LEU A 368 10.63 30.93 -26.01
N PRO A 369 11.18 30.97 -27.25
CA PRO A 369 11.50 29.76 -28.01
C PRO A 369 12.53 28.82 -27.37
N GLU A 370 13.36 29.32 -26.45
CA GLU A 370 14.48 28.60 -25.84
C GLU A 370 14.15 28.08 -24.42
N LEU A 371 13.00 28.49 -23.86
CA LEU A 371 12.64 28.27 -22.47
C LEU A 371 11.54 27.22 -22.30
N LEU A 372 11.56 26.57 -21.14
CA LEU A 372 10.51 25.73 -20.61
C LEU A 372 9.59 26.56 -19.72
N ILE A 373 8.30 26.61 -20.04
CA ILE A 373 7.30 27.35 -19.26
C ILE A 373 6.55 26.40 -18.34
N LYS A 374 6.54 26.72 -17.04
CA LYS A 374 5.90 25.96 -15.96
C LYS A 374 4.92 26.83 -15.16
N PRO A 375 3.91 26.21 -14.53
CA PRO A 375 3.10 26.91 -13.52
C PRO A 375 3.93 27.27 -12.29
N ALA A 376 3.71 28.46 -11.74
CA ALA A 376 4.29 28.89 -10.46
C ALA A 376 3.60 28.25 -9.25
N PHE A 377 2.32 27.87 -9.41
CA PHE A 377 1.45 27.39 -8.33
C PHE A 377 0.77 26.07 -8.71
N PRO A 378 0.58 25.14 -7.74
CA PRO A 378 -0.11 23.87 -7.97
C PRO A 378 -1.57 23.98 -8.46
N SER A 379 -2.29 25.06 -8.13
CA SER A 379 -3.68 25.27 -8.61
C SER A 379 -3.78 25.49 -10.11
N GLN A 380 -2.66 25.74 -10.79
CA GLN A 380 -2.63 25.98 -12.21
C GLN A 380 -2.28 24.71 -12.97
N SER A 381 -3.31 24.00 -13.40
CA SER A 381 -3.17 22.80 -14.20
C SER A 381 -2.92 23.14 -15.68
N PHE A 382 -1.66 23.25 -16.08
CA PHE A 382 -1.27 23.09 -17.47
C PHE A 382 0.03 22.28 -17.58
N THR A 383 0.12 21.47 -18.63
CA THR A 383 1.33 20.70 -18.91
C THR A 383 2.49 21.65 -19.19
N PRO A 384 3.68 21.46 -18.59
CA PRO A 384 4.86 22.23 -18.94
C PRO A 384 5.07 22.27 -20.45
N VAL A 385 5.37 23.45 -20.98
CA VAL A 385 5.44 23.68 -22.43
C VAL A 385 6.84 24.11 -22.82
N PHE A 386 7.44 23.40 -23.77
CA PHE A 386 8.69 23.82 -24.38
C PHE A 386 8.40 24.83 -25.48
N GLY A 387 9.02 26.01 -25.39
CA GLY A 387 8.82 27.06 -26.39
C GLY A 387 9.25 26.66 -27.81
N ARG A 388 10.21 25.73 -27.94
CA ARG A 388 10.68 25.21 -29.22
C ARG A 388 9.69 24.29 -29.92
N ASP A 389 8.81 23.63 -29.17
CA ASP A 389 7.81 22.70 -29.70
C ASP A 389 6.56 23.43 -30.20
N LEU A 390 6.43 24.73 -29.89
CA LEU A 390 5.29 25.55 -30.27
C LEU A 390 5.52 26.23 -31.62
N ASN A 391 4.48 26.22 -32.45
CA ASN A 391 4.43 27.09 -33.63
C ASN A 391 4.20 28.56 -33.25
N GLU A 392 4.36 29.47 -34.21
CA GLU A 392 4.30 30.91 -33.94
C GLU A 392 2.96 31.38 -33.34
N ALA A 393 1.84 30.86 -33.84
CA ALA A 393 0.52 31.22 -33.32
C ALA A 393 0.31 30.70 -31.87
N GLN A 394 0.80 29.50 -31.57
CA GLN A 394 0.78 28.94 -30.23
C GLN A 394 1.68 29.73 -29.27
N ARG A 395 2.87 30.16 -29.71
CA ARG A 395 3.76 31.03 -28.91
C ARG A 395 3.12 32.37 -28.59
N GLN A 396 2.47 33.02 -29.55
CA GLN A 396 1.73 34.27 -29.32
C GLN A 396 0.57 34.09 -28.34
N THR A 397 -0.16 32.98 -28.45
CA THR A 397 -1.24 32.64 -27.51
C THR A 397 -0.69 32.44 -26.09
N LEU A 398 0.43 31.73 -25.95
CA LEU A 398 1.10 31.55 -24.65
C LEU A 398 1.58 32.89 -24.09
N ALA A 399 2.21 33.73 -24.91
CA ALA A 399 2.67 35.06 -24.52
C ALA A 399 1.52 35.95 -24.00
N GLN A 400 0.38 35.97 -24.69
CA GLN A 400 -0.82 36.71 -24.24
C GLN A 400 -1.33 36.21 -22.89
N ARG A 401 -1.35 34.88 -22.68
CA ARG A 401 -1.74 34.28 -21.39
C ARG A 401 -0.77 34.66 -20.27
N MET A 402 0.54 34.63 -20.54
CA MET A 402 1.57 35.05 -19.59
C MET A 402 1.42 36.52 -19.22
N GLN A 403 1.17 37.40 -20.19
CA GLN A 403 0.94 38.82 -19.95
C GLN A 403 -0.33 39.10 -19.15
N ALA A 404 -1.38 38.29 -19.31
CA ALA A 404 -2.64 38.46 -18.58
C ALA A 404 -2.50 38.11 -17.08
N ARG A 405 -1.65 37.13 -16.74
CA ARG A 405 -1.39 36.72 -15.35
C ARG A 405 0.09 36.41 -15.15
N PRO A 406 0.98 37.41 -15.09
CA PRO A 406 2.43 37.19 -15.08
C PRO A 406 2.93 36.34 -13.90
N TYR A 407 2.43 36.62 -12.70
CA TYR A 407 2.78 35.94 -11.45
C TYR A 407 2.51 34.42 -11.46
N ALA A 408 1.68 33.94 -12.39
CA ALA A 408 1.27 32.56 -12.57
C ALA A 408 2.35 31.68 -13.24
N TYR A 409 3.33 32.29 -13.90
CA TYR A 409 4.25 31.58 -14.79
C TYR A 409 5.69 31.66 -14.30
N VAL A 410 6.42 30.56 -14.53
CA VAL A 410 7.86 30.47 -14.35
C VAL A 410 8.46 30.02 -15.67
N ALA A 411 9.47 30.75 -16.14
CA ALA A 411 10.27 30.35 -17.28
C ALA A 411 11.60 29.75 -16.77
N GLN A 412 12.03 28.65 -17.35
CA GLN A 412 13.27 27.97 -16.98
C GLN A 412 14.08 27.60 -18.21
N GLU A 413 15.41 27.65 -18.09
CA GLU A 413 16.31 27.09 -19.08
C GLU A 413 16.20 25.56 -19.09
N LEU A 414 16.45 24.95 -20.26
CA LEU A 414 16.39 23.51 -20.41
C LEU A 414 17.67 22.88 -19.85
N ALA A 415 17.54 22.07 -18.79
CA ALA A 415 18.65 21.27 -18.29
C ALA A 415 18.93 20.14 -19.29
N GLN A 416 20.05 20.21 -20.01
CA GLN A 416 20.53 19.07 -20.77
C GLN A 416 20.96 17.97 -19.80
N LEU A 417 20.33 16.80 -19.92
CA LEU A 417 20.53 15.67 -19.01
C LEU A 417 21.74 14.83 -19.45
N SER A 418 22.50 14.31 -18.48
CA SER A 418 23.57 13.36 -18.78
C SER A 418 23.01 12.00 -19.18
N HIS A 419 23.82 11.25 -19.92
CA HIS A 419 23.47 9.91 -20.41
C HIS A 419 24.21 8.83 -19.64
N ALA A 420 23.47 7.85 -19.12
CA ALA A 420 24.03 6.67 -18.46
C ALA A 420 23.74 5.38 -19.25
N PRO A 421 24.60 4.36 -19.15
CA PRO A 421 24.38 3.08 -19.82
C PRO A 421 23.22 2.31 -19.16
N ILE A 422 22.28 1.82 -19.97
CA ILE A 422 21.22 0.87 -19.59
C ILE A 422 21.49 -0.48 -20.24
N TRP A 423 21.03 -1.55 -19.59
CA TRP A 423 21.09 -2.90 -20.15
C TRP A 423 19.78 -3.22 -20.88
N GLN A 424 19.82 -3.38 -22.20
CA GLN A 424 18.64 -3.76 -22.98
C GLN A 424 18.61 -5.28 -23.21
N SER A 425 17.60 -5.95 -22.65
CA SER A 425 17.42 -7.41 -22.73
C SER A 425 17.29 -7.92 -24.16
N ASP A 426 16.50 -7.21 -24.99
CA ASP A 426 16.06 -7.72 -26.30
C ASP A 426 17.16 -7.69 -27.37
N GLY A 427 18.27 -7.00 -27.09
CA GLY A 427 19.40 -6.91 -28.01
C GLY A 427 20.76 -7.20 -27.37
N GLU A 428 20.80 -7.66 -26.11
CA GLU A 428 22.03 -7.98 -25.35
C GLU A 428 23.14 -6.91 -25.46
N HIS A 429 22.78 -5.63 -25.43
CA HIS A 429 23.73 -4.52 -25.60
C HIS A 429 23.43 -3.35 -24.67
N LEU A 430 24.44 -2.50 -24.51
CA LEU A 430 24.35 -1.26 -23.77
C LEU A 430 23.78 -0.15 -24.64
N GLN A 431 22.89 0.67 -24.08
CA GLN A 431 22.45 1.90 -24.72
C GLN A 431 22.57 3.09 -23.76
N PRO A 432 22.94 4.29 -24.23
CA PRO A 432 22.83 5.51 -23.43
C PRO A 432 21.36 5.91 -23.30
N ARG A 433 20.99 6.40 -22.12
CA ARG A 433 19.71 7.06 -21.85
C ARG A 433 19.91 8.26 -20.92
N ALA A 434 19.12 9.30 -21.16
CA ALA A 434 19.05 10.47 -20.29
C ALA A 434 18.65 10.05 -18.87
N ILE A 435 19.36 10.58 -17.88
CA ILE A 435 19.10 10.33 -16.46
C ILE A 435 18.90 11.61 -15.66
N GLY A 436 18.07 11.50 -14.62
CA GLY A 436 17.97 12.45 -13.53
C GLY A 436 18.15 11.73 -12.20
N MET A 437 18.64 12.42 -11.18
CA MET A 437 18.88 11.83 -9.85
C MET A 437 18.14 12.58 -8.77
N ARG A 438 17.35 11.87 -7.96
CA ARG A 438 16.84 12.41 -6.70
C ARG A 438 17.72 11.98 -5.55
N ALA A 439 18.31 12.95 -4.86
CA ALA A 439 19.07 12.72 -3.63
C ALA A 439 18.24 13.17 -2.40
N TYR A 440 18.60 12.67 -1.22
CA TYR A 440 17.84 12.89 0.02
C TYR A 440 18.75 13.37 1.14
N ALA A 441 18.25 14.24 2.00
CA ALA A 441 18.91 14.67 3.22
C ALA A 441 17.94 14.66 4.41
N VAL A 442 18.46 14.36 5.60
CA VAL A 442 17.70 14.38 6.85
C VAL A 442 18.35 15.30 7.87
N ALA A 443 17.52 15.96 8.67
CA ALA A 443 18.00 16.76 9.78
C ALA A 443 18.66 15.87 10.86
N SER A 444 19.72 16.38 11.46
CA SER A 444 20.51 15.75 12.53
C SER A 444 21.00 16.82 13.52
N ASN A 445 21.68 16.41 14.60
CA ASN A 445 22.24 17.36 15.58
C ASN A 445 23.24 18.35 14.97
N ASP A 446 24.01 17.91 13.98
CA ASP A 446 25.12 18.67 13.40
C ASP A 446 24.75 19.28 12.02
N GLY A 447 23.45 19.41 11.72
CA GLY A 447 22.93 19.89 10.44
C GLY A 447 22.29 18.79 9.60
N TYR A 448 22.41 18.85 8.28
CA TYR A 448 21.79 17.88 7.38
C TYR A 448 22.75 16.75 7.00
N ARG A 449 22.29 15.50 7.17
CA ARG A 449 22.98 14.31 6.69
C ARG A 449 22.38 13.85 5.37
N VAL A 450 23.20 13.80 4.33
CA VAL A 450 22.79 13.37 3.00
C VAL A 450 22.91 11.85 2.87
N LEU A 451 21.91 11.21 2.26
CA LEU A 451 21.94 9.80 1.88
C LEU A 451 23.08 9.58 0.88
N PRO A 452 24.07 8.70 1.11
CA PRO A 452 25.16 8.47 0.15
C PRO A 452 24.69 7.63 -1.05
N GLY A 453 23.93 8.29 -1.93
CA GLY A 453 23.23 7.73 -3.07
C GLY A 453 21.92 8.47 -3.33
N GLY A 454 21.06 7.86 -4.13
CA GLY A 454 19.80 8.45 -4.52
C GLY A 454 18.95 7.49 -5.33
N LEU A 455 17.84 8.00 -5.84
CA LEU A 455 17.06 7.32 -6.85
C LEU A 455 17.38 7.94 -8.21
N THR A 456 18.15 7.22 -9.03
CA THR A 456 18.37 7.62 -10.42
C THR A 456 17.20 7.12 -11.27
N ARG A 457 16.64 8.01 -12.09
CA ARG A 457 15.55 7.74 -13.02
C ARG A 457 16.06 7.84 -14.44
N VAL A 458 15.56 6.95 -15.28
CA VAL A 458 15.93 6.81 -16.68
C VAL A 458 14.73 7.22 -17.54
N ALA A 459 14.96 8.04 -18.56
CA ALA A 459 13.95 8.36 -19.56
C ALA A 459 13.44 7.10 -20.27
N ALA A 460 12.12 6.98 -20.49
CA ALA A 460 11.54 5.90 -21.28
C ALA A 460 11.88 6.00 -22.77
N GLU A 461 11.91 7.22 -23.31
CA GLU A 461 12.29 7.48 -24.70
C GLU A 461 13.75 7.95 -24.79
N ALA A 462 14.42 7.62 -25.90
CA ALA A 462 15.84 7.95 -26.10
C ALA A 462 16.11 9.46 -26.15
N ASP A 463 15.13 10.25 -26.60
CA ASP A 463 15.22 11.70 -26.80
C ASP A 463 14.47 12.50 -25.72
N ALA A 464 14.11 11.90 -24.58
CA ALA A 464 13.27 12.59 -23.61
C ALA A 464 14.05 13.69 -22.84
N ASP A 465 13.62 14.94 -23.02
CA ASP A 465 14.24 16.10 -22.35
C ASP A 465 13.86 16.25 -20.86
N VAL A 466 12.83 15.54 -20.40
CA VAL A 466 12.35 15.61 -19.02
C VAL A 466 12.11 14.21 -18.46
N VAL A 467 12.89 13.88 -17.43
CA VAL A 467 12.68 12.68 -16.60
C VAL A 467 11.79 13.06 -15.43
N SER A 468 10.58 12.51 -15.38
CA SER A 468 9.64 12.67 -14.26
C SER A 468 9.42 11.33 -13.56
N MET A 469 9.03 11.35 -12.28
CA MET A 469 8.54 10.14 -11.60
C MET A 469 7.21 9.66 -12.20
N GLN A 470 6.36 10.58 -12.66
CA GLN A 470 5.00 10.28 -13.12
C GLN A 470 4.92 9.85 -14.59
N ARG A 471 5.90 10.25 -15.41
CA ARG A 471 6.02 9.77 -16.80
C ARG A 471 6.91 8.55 -16.75
N GLY A 472 6.35 7.39 -17.10
CA GLY A 472 7.00 6.08 -17.00
C GLY A 472 8.48 6.08 -17.43
N GLY A 473 9.26 5.21 -16.81
CA GLY A 473 10.70 5.06 -17.02
C GLY A 473 11.32 4.13 -15.98
N ALA A 474 12.43 3.50 -16.34
CA ALA A 474 13.16 2.60 -15.43
C ALA A 474 13.89 3.39 -14.33
N SER A 475 14.20 2.72 -13.23
CA SER A 475 15.06 3.24 -12.17
C SER A 475 16.42 2.57 -12.16
N LYS A 476 17.41 3.24 -11.57
CA LYS A 476 18.76 2.74 -11.31
C LYS A 476 19.10 2.95 -9.84
N ASP A 477 19.86 2.01 -9.27
CA ASP A 477 20.56 2.26 -8.01
C ASP A 477 21.73 3.23 -8.26
N THR A 478 21.99 4.14 -7.32
CA THR A 478 23.11 5.09 -7.38
C THR A 478 24.19 4.69 -6.39
N TRP A 479 25.33 4.22 -6.86
CA TRP A 479 26.47 3.82 -6.03
C TRP A 479 27.44 4.98 -5.84
N VAL A 480 27.50 5.48 -4.61
CA VAL A 480 28.59 6.35 -4.18
C VAL A 480 29.77 5.47 -3.76
N LEU A 481 30.87 5.62 -4.47
CA LEU A 481 32.12 4.92 -4.21
C LEU A 481 32.88 5.59 -3.07
N GLY A 482 33.74 4.85 -2.35
CA GLY A 482 34.70 5.46 -1.41
C GLY A 482 35.04 4.58 -0.21
N GLU A 483 36.05 5.01 0.56
CA GLU A 483 36.46 4.26 1.75
C GLU A 483 35.31 4.12 2.75
N PHE A 484 35.19 2.91 3.29
CA PHE A 484 34.22 2.56 4.32
C PHE A 484 34.41 3.47 5.54
N SER A 485 33.56 4.48 5.70
CA SER A 485 33.54 5.27 6.93
C SER A 485 33.06 4.37 8.08
N GLN A 486 33.83 4.30 9.17
CA GLN A 486 33.49 3.58 10.40
C GLN A 486 32.12 3.97 11.00
N ALA A 487 31.47 5.04 10.53
CA ALA A 487 30.09 5.38 10.87
C ALA A 487 29.03 4.38 10.33
N GLY A 488 29.44 3.51 9.40
CA GLY A 488 28.64 2.47 8.75
C GLY A 488 28.61 1.15 9.53
N GLU A 489 28.41 1.16 10.85
CA GLU A 489 27.94 -0.07 11.48
C GLU A 489 26.68 -0.55 10.73
N PRO A 490 26.56 -1.86 10.42
CA PRO A 490 25.28 -2.44 10.00
C PRO A 490 24.23 -2.01 11.03
N TRP A 491 22.95 -1.92 10.65
CA TRP A 491 21.83 -1.51 11.51
C TRP A 491 21.83 -2.21 12.89
N LYS A 492 22.68 -1.72 13.81
CA LYS A 492 23.01 -2.27 15.13
C LYS A 492 22.93 -1.16 16.18
N GLY A 493 22.16 -0.11 15.87
CA GLY A 493 21.75 0.92 16.82
C GLY A 493 20.52 0.53 17.64
N GLN A 494 20.05 -0.71 17.59
CA GLN A 494 19.07 -1.17 18.57
C GLN A 494 19.85 -1.60 19.83
N ARG A 495 19.64 -0.88 20.92
CA ARG A 495 19.97 -1.35 22.28
C ARG A 495 19.59 -2.83 22.37
N ALA A 496 20.49 -3.66 22.90
CA ALA A 496 20.16 -5.06 23.15
C ALA A 496 18.88 -5.12 23.99
N LEU A 497 17.83 -5.71 23.40
CA LEU A 497 16.52 -5.83 24.05
C LEU A 497 16.68 -6.70 25.30
N GLY A 498 16.28 -6.15 26.45
CA GLY A 498 16.20 -6.88 27.70
C GLY A 498 14.89 -7.66 27.81
N VAL A 499 14.76 -8.46 28.87
CA VAL A 499 13.53 -9.22 29.15
C VAL A 499 12.29 -8.32 29.25
N HIS A 500 12.47 -7.09 29.75
CA HIS A 500 11.39 -6.10 29.86
C HIS A 500 10.97 -5.48 28.52
N ASP A 501 11.81 -5.57 27.49
CA ASP A 501 11.51 -5.04 26.15
C ASP A 501 10.80 -6.10 25.26
N LEU A 502 10.61 -7.32 25.78
CA LEU A 502 10.00 -8.43 25.02
C LEU A 502 8.50 -8.21 24.83
N ILE A 503 8.13 -7.83 23.61
CA ILE A 503 6.74 -7.69 23.18
C ILE A 503 6.21 -9.04 22.70
N ARG A 504 5.24 -9.62 23.42
CA ARG A 504 4.57 -10.88 23.02
C ARG A 504 3.20 -10.70 22.38
N ARG A 505 2.63 -9.49 22.46
CA ARG A 505 1.37 -9.09 21.84
C ARG A 505 1.63 -7.78 21.12
N ASP A 506 1.23 -7.67 19.84
CA ASP A 506 1.37 -6.43 19.07
C ASP A 506 0.53 -5.34 19.75
N PRO A 507 1.15 -4.36 20.43
CA PRO A 507 0.43 -3.34 21.16
C PRO A 507 -0.12 -2.26 20.22
N TYR A 508 0.34 -2.22 18.97
CA TYR A 508 0.09 -1.14 18.02
C TYR A 508 -0.87 -1.57 16.90
N LEU A 509 -1.50 -2.73 17.02
CA LEU A 509 -2.38 -3.27 16.01
C LEU A 509 -3.63 -2.36 15.83
N PRO A 510 -3.77 -1.68 14.67
CA PRO A 510 -4.88 -0.75 14.45
C PRO A 510 -6.22 -1.49 14.32
N SER A 511 -7.29 -0.90 14.84
CA SER A 511 -8.64 -1.49 14.77
C SER A 511 -9.09 -1.79 13.34
N ARG A 512 -8.79 -0.90 12.39
CA ARG A 512 -9.11 -1.08 10.96
C ARG A 512 -8.42 -2.30 10.35
N VAL A 513 -7.15 -2.56 10.70
CA VAL A 513 -6.42 -3.75 10.21
C VAL A 513 -7.11 -5.03 10.70
N VAL A 514 -7.58 -5.02 11.95
CA VAL A 514 -8.27 -6.16 12.56
C VAL A 514 -9.65 -6.37 11.95
N GLU A 515 -10.38 -5.28 11.71
CA GLU A 515 -11.64 -5.31 10.99
C GLU A 515 -11.47 -5.93 9.60
N ASN A 516 -10.45 -5.50 8.85
CA ASN A 516 -10.18 -6.06 7.53
C ASN A 516 -9.73 -7.52 7.59
N LEU A 517 -8.98 -7.96 8.61
CA LEU A 517 -8.66 -9.38 8.81
C LEU A 517 -9.90 -10.21 9.15
N PHE A 518 -10.82 -9.68 9.96
CA PHE A 518 -12.10 -10.30 10.27
C PHE A 518 -12.95 -10.48 9.00
N TRP A 519 -13.10 -9.41 8.21
CA TRP A 519 -13.83 -9.46 6.94
C TRP A 519 -13.14 -10.32 5.89
N PHE A 520 -11.81 -10.30 5.80
CA PHE A 520 -11.04 -11.21 4.95
C PHE A 520 -11.37 -12.68 5.26
N GLY A 521 -11.42 -13.03 6.54
CA GLY A 521 -11.87 -14.35 6.98
C GLY A 521 -13.30 -14.66 6.51
N ARG A 522 -14.25 -13.75 6.73
CA ARG A 522 -15.65 -13.94 6.30
C ARG A 522 -15.78 -14.10 4.79
N TYR A 523 -15.14 -13.24 4.00
CA TYR A 523 -15.21 -13.31 2.54
C TYR A 523 -14.55 -14.57 2.00
N CYS A 524 -13.43 -15.02 2.59
CA CYS A 524 -12.79 -16.29 2.21
C CYS A 524 -13.77 -17.46 2.38
N GLU A 525 -14.42 -17.53 3.55
CA GLU A 525 -15.39 -18.59 3.83
C GLU A 525 -16.66 -18.47 2.97
N ARG A 526 -17.13 -17.25 2.71
CA ARG A 526 -18.28 -16.99 1.83
C ARG A 526 -18.00 -17.43 0.41
N CYS A 527 -16.83 -17.10 -0.14
CA CYS A 527 -16.42 -17.54 -1.47
C CYS A 527 -16.34 -19.07 -1.56
N ASP A 528 -15.83 -19.76 -0.53
CA ASP A 528 -15.78 -21.24 -0.50
C ASP A 528 -17.19 -21.83 -0.50
N ASN A 529 -18.08 -21.31 0.37
CA ASN A 529 -19.47 -21.75 0.46
C ASN A 529 -20.24 -21.51 -0.86
N SER A 530 -20.11 -20.31 -1.44
CA SER A 530 -20.73 -19.95 -2.72
C SER A 530 -20.21 -20.82 -3.86
N ALA A 531 -18.89 -21.02 -3.95
CA ALA A 531 -18.29 -21.85 -5.00
C ALA A 531 -18.76 -23.31 -4.91
N ARG A 532 -18.85 -23.88 -3.71
CA ARG A 532 -19.38 -25.24 -3.50
C ARG A 532 -20.85 -25.37 -3.90
N LEU A 533 -21.70 -24.43 -3.48
CA LEU A 533 -23.12 -24.47 -3.80
C LEU A 533 -23.36 -24.26 -5.30
N LEU A 534 -22.66 -23.32 -5.93
CA LEU A 534 -22.72 -23.12 -7.39
C LEU A 534 -22.22 -24.35 -8.15
N ARG A 535 -21.16 -25.01 -7.67
CA ARG A 535 -20.67 -26.25 -8.28
C ARG A 535 -21.70 -27.37 -8.20
N ILE A 536 -22.37 -27.52 -7.06
CA ILE A 536 -23.44 -28.50 -6.83
C ILE A 536 -24.62 -28.28 -7.78
N MET A 537 -25.04 -27.02 -7.96
CA MET A 537 -26.13 -26.64 -8.87
C MET A 537 -25.73 -26.84 -10.34
N LEU A 538 -24.54 -26.37 -10.71
CA LEU A 538 -24.05 -26.42 -12.09
C LEU A 538 -23.81 -27.84 -12.58
N ALA A 539 -23.19 -28.70 -11.76
CA ALA A 539 -23.00 -30.11 -12.11
C ALA A 539 -24.33 -30.81 -12.40
N ARG A 540 -25.35 -30.60 -11.56
CA ARG A 540 -26.68 -31.19 -11.74
C ARG A 540 -27.45 -30.60 -12.92
N TYR A 541 -27.28 -29.31 -13.18
CA TYR A 541 -27.85 -28.66 -14.35
C TYR A 541 -27.28 -29.22 -15.65
N VAL A 542 -25.97 -29.49 -15.70
CA VAL A 542 -25.28 -30.06 -16.87
C VAL A 542 -25.58 -31.55 -17.04
N ASP A 543 -25.57 -32.33 -15.95
CA ASP A 543 -25.79 -33.79 -15.99
C ASP A 543 -27.26 -34.15 -16.26
N GLY A 544 -28.22 -33.35 -15.76
CA GLY A 544 -29.66 -33.53 -16.01
C GLY A 544 -30.34 -34.70 -15.30
N ASP A 545 -29.62 -35.42 -14.43
CA ASP A 545 -30.05 -36.70 -13.88
C ASP A 545 -30.99 -36.61 -12.65
N ASP A 546 -31.02 -35.50 -11.91
CA ASP A 546 -31.76 -35.36 -10.64
C ASP A 546 -32.52 -34.00 -10.48
N PRO A 547 -33.72 -33.84 -11.06
CA PRO A 547 -34.45 -32.56 -11.05
C PRO A 547 -34.90 -32.10 -9.66
N VAL A 548 -35.28 -33.03 -8.77
CA VAL A 548 -35.70 -32.70 -7.39
C VAL A 548 -34.52 -32.20 -6.54
N ALA A 549 -33.34 -32.79 -6.74
CA ALA A 549 -32.13 -32.35 -6.05
C ALA A 549 -31.65 -30.99 -6.57
N LEU A 550 -31.77 -30.75 -7.88
CA LEU A 550 -31.49 -29.45 -8.49
C LEU A 550 -32.44 -28.37 -7.97
N GLU A 551 -33.75 -28.63 -7.96
CA GLU A 551 -34.76 -27.71 -7.42
C GLU A 551 -34.48 -27.36 -5.95
N ALA A 552 -34.11 -28.35 -5.14
CA ALA A 552 -33.74 -28.12 -3.74
C ALA A 552 -32.47 -27.28 -3.58
N ALA A 553 -31.46 -27.48 -4.44
CA ALA A 553 -30.24 -26.68 -4.43
C ALA A 553 -30.48 -25.24 -4.91
N VAL A 554 -31.32 -25.05 -5.93
CA VAL A 554 -31.77 -23.75 -6.44
C VAL A 554 -32.55 -22.99 -5.36
N ALA A 555 -33.53 -23.63 -4.73
CA ALA A 555 -34.31 -23.04 -3.64
C ALA A 555 -33.44 -22.67 -2.43
N LEU A 556 -32.35 -23.41 -2.17
CA LEU A 556 -31.35 -23.01 -1.18
C LEU A 556 -30.57 -21.77 -1.64
N GLY A 557 -30.15 -21.73 -2.91
CA GLY A 557 -29.45 -20.59 -3.52
C GLY A 557 -30.24 -19.28 -3.40
N GLU A 558 -31.53 -19.31 -3.71
CA GLU A 558 -32.48 -18.19 -3.57
C GLU A 558 -32.58 -17.72 -2.11
N ARG A 559 -32.85 -18.65 -1.18
CA ARG A 559 -32.98 -18.31 0.27
C ARG A 559 -31.72 -17.71 0.87
N LEU A 560 -30.55 -18.06 0.34
CA LEU A 560 -29.27 -17.49 0.77
C LEU A 560 -28.92 -16.17 0.07
N ASN A 561 -29.77 -15.69 -0.85
CA ASN A 561 -29.51 -14.59 -1.78
C ASN A 561 -28.27 -14.82 -2.66
N LEU A 562 -27.85 -16.07 -2.86
CA LEU A 562 -26.74 -16.40 -3.76
C LEU A 562 -27.21 -16.35 -5.21
N LEU A 563 -28.39 -16.92 -5.47
CA LEU A 563 -29.03 -16.96 -6.77
C LEU A 563 -30.16 -15.91 -6.79
N PRO A 564 -30.28 -15.08 -7.85
CA PRO A 564 -31.44 -14.21 -8.02
C PRO A 564 -32.74 -15.02 -8.10
N ASP A 565 -33.86 -14.47 -7.62
CA ASP A 565 -35.16 -15.13 -7.73
C ASP A 565 -35.65 -15.16 -9.19
N GLU A 566 -36.62 -16.04 -9.50
CA GLU A 566 -37.15 -16.19 -10.88
C GLU A 566 -37.69 -14.87 -11.47
N GLU A 567 -38.30 -14.03 -10.65
CA GLU A 567 -38.85 -12.73 -11.09
C GLU A 567 -37.75 -11.71 -11.44
N GLU A 568 -36.56 -11.83 -10.85
CA GLU A 568 -35.45 -10.89 -11.02
C GLU A 568 -34.42 -11.34 -12.07
N GLY A 569 -34.29 -12.66 -12.30
CA GLY A 569 -33.15 -13.22 -13.04
C GLY A 569 -33.45 -14.09 -14.26
N GLY A 570 -34.72 -14.36 -14.61
CA GLY A 570 -35.08 -15.08 -15.83
C GLY A 570 -34.91 -16.60 -15.75
N GLU A 571 -34.44 -17.23 -16.84
CA GLU A 571 -34.24 -18.69 -16.86
C GLU A 571 -33.09 -19.12 -15.93
N LEU A 572 -33.10 -20.37 -15.45
CA LEU A 572 -32.08 -20.88 -14.53
C LEU A 572 -30.65 -20.71 -15.07
N HIS A 573 -30.46 -20.82 -16.39
CA HIS A 573 -29.19 -20.55 -17.06
C HIS A 573 -28.67 -19.12 -16.79
N GLU A 574 -29.51 -18.11 -17.03
CA GLU A 574 -29.18 -16.69 -16.85
C GLU A 574 -28.93 -16.38 -15.37
N ARG A 575 -29.72 -16.97 -14.48
CA ARG A 575 -29.59 -16.84 -13.03
C ARG A 575 -28.26 -17.41 -12.51
N LEU A 576 -27.84 -18.58 -13.01
CA LEU A 576 -26.55 -19.19 -12.66
C LEU A 576 -25.37 -18.32 -13.15
N LEU A 577 -25.47 -17.77 -14.35
CA LEU A 577 -24.47 -16.83 -14.87
C LEU A 577 -24.40 -15.55 -14.03
N ALA A 578 -25.55 -14.98 -13.65
CA ALA A 578 -25.60 -13.80 -12.77
C ALA A 578 -25.00 -14.09 -11.38
N ALA A 579 -25.26 -15.26 -10.80
CA ALA A 579 -24.68 -15.66 -9.52
C ALA A 579 -23.16 -15.91 -9.58
N LEU A 580 -22.62 -16.34 -10.72
CA LEU A 580 -21.19 -16.56 -10.91
C LEU A 580 -20.44 -15.27 -11.26
N LEU A 581 -20.88 -14.58 -12.31
CA LEU A 581 -20.14 -13.52 -13.00
C LEU A 581 -20.83 -12.15 -12.96
N GLY A 582 -22.09 -12.07 -12.53
CA GLY A 582 -22.89 -10.85 -12.54
C GLY A 582 -22.26 -9.72 -11.75
N GLU A 583 -22.01 -8.60 -12.42
CA GLU A 583 -21.46 -7.38 -11.81
C GLU A 583 -22.52 -6.62 -11.00
N GLU A 584 -23.74 -6.61 -11.50
CA GLU A 584 -24.87 -5.91 -10.87
C GLU A 584 -25.43 -6.69 -9.67
N TRP A 585 -25.19 -8.01 -9.59
CA TRP A 585 -25.65 -8.84 -8.49
C TRP A 585 -24.70 -8.77 -7.29
N PRO A 586 -25.07 -8.12 -6.16
CA PRO A 586 -24.13 -7.81 -5.07
C PRO A 586 -23.63 -9.04 -4.30
N PHE A 587 -24.27 -10.19 -4.51
CA PHE A 587 -23.95 -11.46 -3.85
C PHE A 587 -23.27 -12.46 -4.77
N SER A 588 -22.96 -12.07 -6.02
CA SER A 588 -22.28 -12.94 -6.96
C SER A 588 -20.92 -13.41 -6.43
N LEU A 589 -20.46 -14.56 -6.93
CA LEU A 589 -19.15 -15.09 -6.60
C LEU A 589 -18.05 -14.09 -6.97
N ARG A 590 -18.14 -13.47 -8.16
CA ARG A 590 -17.27 -12.37 -8.60
C ARG A 590 -17.23 -11.21 -7.61
N ALA A 591 -18.38 -10.68 -7.19
CA ALA A 591 -18.44 -9.59 -6.23
C ALA A 591 -17.82 -9.95 -4.88
N ASN A 592 -18.04 -11.18 -4.39
CA ASN A 592 -17.42 -11.64 -3.14
C ASN A 592 -15.91 -11.85 -3.27
N LEU A 593 -15.41 -12.33 -4.42
CA LEU A 593 -13.97 -12.43 -4.70
C LEU A 593 -13.30 -11.06 -4.75
N GLN A 594 -13.96 -10.06 -5.35
CA GLN A 594 -13.48 -8.67 -5.34
C GLN A 594 -13.41 -8.11 -3.91
N ARG A 595 -14.43 -8.38 -3.07
CA ARG A 595 -14.42 -7.99 -1.65
C ARG A 595 -13.31 -8.70 -0.85
N LEU A 596 -13.08 -9.98 -1.11
CA LEU A 596 -11.98 -10.75 -0.53
C LEU A 596 -10.64 -10.10 -0.87
N GLN A 597 -10.40 -9.80 -2.15
CA GLN A 597 -9.19 -9.12 -2.63
C GLN A 597 -9.05 -7.72 -2.02
N TRP A 598 -10.15 -6.98 -1.93
CA TRP A 598 -10.15 -5.66 -1.31
C TRP A 598 -9.71 -5.74 0.16
N ALA A 599 -10.35 -6.59 0.95
CA ALA A 599 -9.99 -6.78 2.36
C ALA A 599 -8.53 -7.25 2.52
N ALA A 600 -8.08 -8.17 1.67
CA ALA A 600 -6.71 -8.67 1.67
C ALA A 600 -5.67 -7.57 1.41
N SER A 601 -5.96 -6.68 0.46
CA SER A 601 -5.04 -5.59 0.09
C SER A 601 -4.84 -4.59 1.23
N GLN A 602 -5.86 -4.35 2.07
CA GLN A 602 -5.77 -3.48 3.25
C GLN A 602 -4.86 -4.08 4.33
N VAL A 603 -4.68 -5.41 4.32
CA VAL A 603 -3.92 -6.14 5.34
C VAL A 603 -2.72 -6.88 4.76
N ARG A 604 -2.26 -6.52 3.55
CA ARG A 604 -1.06 -7.08 2.90
C ARG A 604 0.15 -7.08 3.85
N GLY A 605 0.23 -6.07 4.71
CA GLY A 605 1.24 -5.95 5.75
C GLY A 605 1.37 -7.17 6.68
N LYS A 606 0.26 -7.92 6.89
CA LYS A 606 0.08 -9.00 7.86
C LYS A 606 -0.09 -10.39 7.23
N LEU A 607 -0.26 -10.48 5.91
CA LEU A 607 -0.34 -11.77 5.20
C LEU A 607 1.06 -12.32 4.94
N SER A 608 1.22 -13.65 4.99
CA SER A 608 2.45 -14.30 4.54
C SER A 608 2.65 -14.09 3.04
N ARG A 609 3.88 -14.30 2.56
CA ARG A 609 4.21 -14.17 1.15
C ARG A 609 3.39 -15.17 0.32
N GLU A 610 3.25 -16.39 0.81
CA GLU A 610 2.51 -17.50 0.23
C GLU A 610 1.01 -17.19 0.15
N ASN A 611 0.43 -16.63 1.23
CA ASN A 611 -0.96 -16.15 1.24
C ASN A 611 -1.21 -15.10 0.15
N TRP A 612 -0.28 -14.16 -0.01
CA TRP A 612 -0.41 -13.11 -1.02
C TRP A 612 -0.29 -13.65 -2.44
N GLN A 613 0.64 -14.58 -2.69
CA GLN A 613 0.80 -15.22 -4.00
C GLN A 613 -0.47 -15.99 -4.41
N ALA A 614 -1.03 -16.79 -3.49
CA ALA A 614 -2.28 -17.52 -3.74
C ALA A 614 -3.44 -16.58 -4.11
N LEU A 615 -3.53 -15.40 -3.46
CA LEU A 615 -4.54 -14.40 -3.79
C LEU A 615 -4.36 -13.80 -5.20
N VAL A 616 -3.12 -13.52 -5.60
CA VAL A 616 -2.81 -12.97 -6.92
C VAL A 616 -3.11 -13.99 -8.02
N GLU A 617 -2.83 -15.27 -7.79
CA GLU A 617 -3.20 -16.36 -8.71
C GLU A 617 -4.72 -16.47 -8.85
N LEU A 618 -5.44 -16.45 -7.73
CA LEU A 618 -6.90 -16.47 -7.71
C LEU A 618 -7.52 -15.27 -8.44
N GLN A 619 -6.92 -14.08 -8.30
CA GLN A 619 -7.32 -12.89 -9.05
C GLN A 619 -7.12 -13.05 -10.55
N ARG A 620 -5.97 -13.59 -10.96
CA ARG A 620 -5.66 -13.82 -12.38
C ARG A 620 -6.65 -14.81 -12.99
N GLU A 621 -6.99 -15.88 -12.28
CA GLU A 621 -8.01 -16.84 -12.72
C GLU A 621 -9.38 -16.19 -12.86
N ALA A 622 -9.81 -15.40 -11.88
CA ALA A 622 -11.10 -14.69 -11.94
C ALA A 622 -11.20 -13.72 -13.12
N LEU A 623 -10.12 -12.97 -13.42
CA LEU A 623 -10.07 -12.05 -14.55
C LEU A 623 -10.11 -12.76 -15.91
N SER A 624 -9.56 -13.97 -16.01
CA SER A 624 -9.57 -14.73 -17.26
C SER A 624 -10.97 -15.12 -17.72
N LEU A 625 -11.92 -15.26 -16.79
CA LEU A 625 -13.33 -15.55 -17.09
C LEU A 625 -14.11 -14.36 -17.65
N GLU A 626 -13.56 -13.15 -17.59
CA GLU A 626 -14.22 -11.94 -18.10
C GLU A 626 -13.94 -11.72 -19.60
N ALA A 627 -12.98 -12.44 -20.18
CA ALA A 627 -12.49 -12.19 -21.53
C ALA A 627 -13.27 -12.94 -22.63
N GLU A 628 -13.98 -14.01 -22.27
CA GLU A 628 -14.72 -14.89 -23.19
C GLU A 628 -16.09 -15.22 -22.58
N GLU A 629 -17.11 -15.50 -23.39
CA GLU A 629 -18.39 -16.05 -22.91
C GLU A 629 -18.14 -17.51 -22.49
N PRO A 630 -18.03 -17.82 -21.19
CA PRO A 630 -17.56 -19.14 -20.78
C PRO A 630 -18.72 -20.13 -20.82
N ASP A 631 -18.45 -21.33 -21.35
CA ASP A 631 -19.40 -22.43 -21.27
C ASP A 631 -19.50 -22.97 -19.83
N PHE A 632 -20.62 -23.63 -19.50
CA PHE A 632 -20.84 -24.21 -18.17
C PHE A 632 -19.83 -25.30 -17.80
N GLY A 633 -19.26 -26.02 -18.77
CA GLY A 633 -18.13 -26.92 -18.51
C GLY A 633 -16.90 -26.19 -17.98
N GLU A 634 -16.54 -25.06 -18.60
CA GLU A 634 -15.41 -24.24 -18.19
C GLU A 634 -15.64 -23.57 -16.82
N LEU A 635 -16.86 -23.12 -16.56
CA LEU A 635 -17.26 -22.57 -15.26
C LEU A 635 -17.21 -23.63 -14.16
N LEU A 636 -17.58 -24.88 -14.44
CA LEU A 636 -17.47 -25.97 -13.47
C LEU A 636 -16.00 -26.28 -13.14
N ASP A 637 -15.14 -26.32 -14.16
CA ASP A 637 -13.70 -26.49 -14.01
C ASP A 637 -13.06 -25.34 -13.22
N PHE A 638 -13.50 -24.11 -13.47
CA PHE A 638 -13.10 -22.96 -12.68
C PHE A 638 -13.50 -23.12 -11.20
N LEU A 639 -14.74 -23.49 -10.91
CA LEU A 639 -15.20 -23.70 -9.53
C LEU A 639 -14.38 -24.77 -8.81
N ASN A 640 -13.99 -25.85 -9.51
CA ASN A 640 -13.11 -26.88 -8.96
C ASN A 640 -11.73 -26.33 -8.57
N ARG A 641 -11.09 -25.58 -9.46
CA ARG A 641 -9.80 -24.91 -9.16
C ARG A 641 -9.94 -23.89 -8.05
N LEU A 642 -11.01 -23.09 -8.07
CA LEU A 642 -11.26 -22.05 -7.07
C LEU A 642 -11.39 -22.62 -5.66
N VAL A 643 -12.13 -23.73 -5.48
CA VAL A 643 -12.25 -24.40 -4.19
C VAL A 643 -10.88 -24.89 -3.68
N MET A 644 -10.00 -25.38 -4.56
CA MET A 644 -8.63 -25.75 -4.20
C MET A 644 -7.81 -24.53 -3.77
N SER A 645 -7.88 -23.43 -4.51
CA SER A 645 -7.16 -22.19 -4.20
C SER A 645 -7.62 -21.57 -2.87
N LEU A 646 -8.92 -21.56 -2.59
CA LEU A 646 -9.49 -21.10 -1.31
C LEU A 646 -9.07 -22.02 -0.14
N ALA A 647 -9.00 -23.33 -0.37
CA ALA A 647 -8.49 -24.28 0.62
C ALA A 647 -6.99 -24.06 0.92
N ALA A 648 -6.18 -23.76 -0.10
CA ALA A 648 -4.76 -23.45 0.07
C ALA A 648 -4.57 -22.16 0.89
N LEU A 649 -5.30 -21.08 0.55
CA LEU A 649 -5.31 -19.83 1.31
C LEU A 649 -5.71 -20.04 2.77
N SER A 650 -6.68 -20.91 3.00
CA SER A 650 -7.06 -21.34 4.34
C SER A 650 -5.94 -22.05 5.09
N GLY A 651 -5.18 -22.92 4.41
CA GLY A 651 -4.04 -23.64 4.98
C GLY A 651 -2.90 -22.70 5.38
N PHE A 652 -2.50 -21.80 4.48
CA PHE A 652 -1.45 -20.81 4.76
C PHE A 652 -1.81 -19.90 5.94
N ALA A 653 -3.08 -19.50 6.08
CA ALA A 653 -3.53 -18.74 7.25
C ALA A 653 -3.43 -19.54 8.57
N LEU A 654 -3.49 -20.87 8.54
CA LEU A 654 -3.37 -21.71 9.74
C LEU A 654 -1.91 -21.98 10.14
N ASP A 655 -1.02 -22.11 9.15
CA ASP A 655 0.35 -22.58 9.35
C ASP A 655 1.40 -21.45 9.35
N ASP A 656 1.23 -20.41 8.53
CA ASP A 656 2.27 -19.38 8.33
C ASP A 656 2.05 -18.10 9.17
N MET A 657 0.84 -17.89 9.67
CA MET A 657 0.50 -16.71 10.47
C MET A 657 0.79 -16.93 11.95
N THR A 658 1.44 -15.95 12.58
CA THR A 658 1.55 -15.92 14.04
C THR A 658 0.15 -15.82 14.64
N ARG A 659 -0.14 -16.61 15.69
CA ARG A 659 -1.45 -16.65 16.37
C ARG A 659 -1.70 -15.46 17.29
N ASP A 660 -1.46 -14.26 16.76
CA ASP A 660 -1.72 -12.98 17.40
C ASP A 660 -3.23 -12.63 17.36
N GLU A 661 -3.59 -11.44 17.85
CA GLU A 661 -5.00 -11.03 17.86
C GLU A 661 -5.57 -10.85 16.44
N GLY A 662 -4.74 -10.39 15.48
CA GLY A 662 -5.16 -10.25 14.08
C GLY A 662 -5.58 -11.60 13.48
N TRP A 663 -4.76 -12.64 13.69
CA TRP A 663 -5.09 -14.00 13.28
C TRP A 663 -6.36 -14.52 13.97
N ARG A 664 -6.55 -14.23 15.26
CA ARG A 664 -7.76 -14.67 15.98
C ARG A 664 -9.03 -14.06 15.38
N PHE A 665 -9.02 -12.77 15.07
CA PHE A 665 -10.17 -12.11 14.45
C PHE A 665 -10.45 -12.66 13.04
N LEU A 666 -9.41 -12.93 12.24
CA LEU A 666 -9.55 -13.65 10.97
C LEU A 666 -10.27 -14.99 11.17
N MET A 667 -9.79 -15.79 12.11
CA MET A 667 -10.38 -17.10 12.40
C MET A 667 -11.81 -16.98 12.96
N ILE A 668 -12.10 -16.00 13.82
CA ILE A 668 -13.47 -15.75 14.30
C ILE A 668 -14.39 -15.40 13.12
N GLY A 669 -13.95 -14.53 12.20
CA GLY A 669 -14.70 -14.18 11.00
C GLY A 669 -15.08 -15.41 10.18
N ARG A 670 -14.09 -16.27 9.88
CA ARG A 670 -14.32 -17.54 9.18
C ARG A 670 -15.33 -18.43 9.88
N ARG A 671 -15.15 -18.62 11.19
CA ARG A 671 -16.00 -19.52 11.99
C ARG A 671 -17.43 -19.00 12.10
N VAL A 672 -17.62 -17.69 12.24
CA VAL A 672 -18.94 -17.04 12.25
C VAL A 672 -19.64 -17.21 10.89
N GLU A 673 -18.94 -16.97 9.78
CA GLU A 673 -19.51 -17.15 8.44
C GLU A 673 -19.89 -18.61 8.19
N ARG A 674 -19.00 -19.56 8.52
CA ARG A 674 -19.27 -21.00 8.40
C ARG A 674 -20.46 -21.45 9.23
N LEU A 675 -20.52 -21.01 10.50
CA LEU A 675 -21.62 -21.35 11.41
C LEU A 675 -22.95 -20.81 10.86
N LYS A 676 -22.97 -19.57 10.38
CA LYS A 676 -24.15 -18.96 9.75
C LYS A 676 -24.59 -19.77 8.54
N PHE A 677 -23.67 -20.05 7.62
CA PHE A 677 -23.95 -20.78 6.39
C PHE A 677 -24.50 -22.17 6.68
N LEU A 678 -23.78 -23.00 7.46
CA LEU A 678 -24.22 -24.36 7.79
C LEU A 678 -25.59 -24.38 8.47
N SER A 679 -25.80 -23.50 9.46
CA SER A 679 -27.07 -23.47 10.21
C SER A 679 -28.24 -23.03 9.32
N THR A 680 -28.04 -22.02 8.48
CA THR A 680 -29.08 -21.51 7.57
C THR A 680 -29.37 -22.52 6.45
N SER A 681 -28.34 -23.13 5.87
CA SER A 681 -28.47 -24.14 4.82
C SER A 681 -29.18 -25.40 5.32
N LEU A 682 -28.81 -25.89 6.51
CA LEU A 682 -29.48 -27.04 7.11
C LEU A 682 -30.92 -26.71 7.50
N ALA A 683 -31.18 -25.52 8.07
CA ALA A 683 -32.54 -25.09 8.36
C ALA A 683 -33.42 -24.98 7.11
N ALA A 684 -32.87 -24.48 5.99
CA ALA A 684 -33.58 -24.40 4.72
C ALA A 684 -33.82 -25.80 4.12
N PHE A 685 -32.81 -26.67 4.13
CA PHE A 685 -32.90 -28.05 3.64
C PHE A 685 -33.96 -28.85 4.40
N LEU A 686 -33.96 -28.78 5.74
CA LEU A 686 -34.95 -29.46 6.58
C LEU A 686 -36.39 -29.02 6.32
N ARG A 687 -36.57 -27.76 5.89
CA ARG A 687 -37.87 -27.23 5.48
C ARG A 687 -38.23 -27.55 4.03
N GLY A 688 -37.29 -28.04 3.22
CA GLY A 688 -37.49 -28.39 1.82
C GLY A 688 -38.17 -29.75 1.62
N VAL A 689 -38.55 -30.04 0.37
CA VAL A 689 -39.12 -31.33 -0.05
C VAL A 689 -38.06 -32.43 -0.18
N ALA A 690 -36.80 -32.06 -0.41
CA ALA A 690 -35.67 -32.98 -0.52
C ALA A 690 -35.10 -33.46 0.83
N ALA A 691 -35.72 -33.08 1.96
CA ALA A 691 -35.23 -33.44 3.29
C ALA A 691 -35.11 -34.96 3.51
N THR A 692 -35.95 -35.74 2.82
CA THR A 692 -35.92 -37.21 2.85
C THR A 692 -35.46 -37.82 1.53
N ASP A 693 -35.06 -37.01 0.56
CA ASP A 693 -34.61 -37.46 -0.75
C ASP A 693 -33.13 -37.87 -0.71
N GLN A 694 -32.81 -38.97 -1.39
CA GLN A 694 -31.46 -39.55 -1.38
C GLN A 694 -30.43 -38.62 -2.05
N ALA A 695 -30.75 -38.12 -3.25
CA ALA A 695 -29.87 -37.22 -3.98
C ALA A 695 -29.72 -35.88 -3.24
N GLY A 696 -30.81 -35.44 -2.60
CA GLY A 696 -30.86 -34.35 -1.62
C GLY A 696 -29.80 -34.49 -0.52
N LEU A 697 -29.78 -35.63 0.16
CA LEU A 697 -28.85 -35.92 1.24
C LEU A 697 -27.39 -36.07 0.75
N GLU A 698 -27.18 -36.58 -0.47
CA GLU A 698 -25.85 -36.71 -1.06
C GLU A 698 -25.21 -35.34 -1.33
N TRP A 699 -25.95 -34.40 -1.93
CA TRP A 699 -25.41 -33.06 -2.17
C TRP A 699 -25.26 -32.26 -0.88
N LEU A 700 -26.11 -32.49 0.12
CA LEU A 700 -25.93 -31.89 1.44
C LEU A 700 -24.63 -32.35 2.11
N LEU A 701 -24.29 -33.64 1.99
CA LEU A 701 -23.00 -34.18 2.44
C LEU A 701 -21.82 -33.58 1.65
N GLU A 702 -22.00 -33.32 0.35
CA GLU A 702 -21.00 -32.64 -0.48
C GLU A 702 -20.80 -31.19 -0.03
N LEU A 703 -21.89 -30.46 0.22
CA LEU A 703 -21.87 -29.09 0.73
C LEU A 703 -21.17 -29.03 2.10
N GLY A 704 -21.44 -30.00 2.97
CA GLY A 704 -20.81 -30.16 4.27
C GLY A 704 -19.43 -30.84 4.23
N ASN A 705 -18.82 -31.03 3.06
CA ASN A 705 -17.52 -31.70 2.86
C ASN A 705 -17.36 -32.99 3.69
N SER A 706 -18.44 -33.76 3.81
CA SER A 706 -18.56 -34.90 4.73
C SER A 706 -18.86 -36.22 4.00
N SER A 707 -18.88 -36.23 2.66
CA SER A 707 -19.18 -37.41 1.85
C SER A 707 -18.21 -38.57 2.07
N ILE A 708 -16.90 -38.31 2.18
CA ILE A 708 -15.89 -39.35 2.46
C ILE A 708 -16.09 -39.93 3.86
N THR A 709 -16.27 -39.06 4.86
CA THR A 709 -16.51 -39.47 6.25
C THR A 709 -17.77 -40.32 6.36
N TYR A 710 -18.86 -39.90 5.71
CA TYR A 710 -20.11 -40.64 5.66
C TYR A 710 -19.92 -42.03 5.04
N ARG A 711 -19.32 -42.09 3.83
CA ARG A 711 -19.08 -43.35 3.12
C ARG A 711 -18.21 -44.31 3.95
N SER A 712 -17.21 -43.79 4.66
CA SER A 712 -16.35 -44.59 5.53
C SER A 712 -17.05 -45.16 6.77
N ARG A 713 -18.02 -44.43 7.36
CA ARG A 713 -18.71 -44.82 8.59
C ARG A 713 -19.90 -45.74 8.34
N TYR A 714 -20.68 -45.45 7.30
CA TYR A 714 -21.98 -46.09 7.10
C TYR A 714 -22.00 -47.08 5.92
N LEU A 715 -21.03 -47.04 5.00
CA LEU A 715 -20.92 -47.93 3.82
C LEU A 715 -22.24 -48.15 3.07
N ALA A 716 -23.14 -47.17 3.14
CA ALA A 716 -24.52 -47.26 2.69
C ALA A 716 -24.94 -45.96 2.00
N VAL A 717 -26.10 -46.02 1.38
CA VAL A 717 -26.78 -44.86 0.80
C VAL A 717 -27.04 -43.79 1.88
N PRO A 718 -26.97 -42.47 1.55
CA PRO A 718 -27.30 -41.40 2.47
C PRO A 718 -28.70 -41.55 3.09
N GLN A 719 -28.77 -41.52 4.42
CA GLN A 719 -30.01 -41.53 5.21
C GLN A 719 -30.04 -40.33 6.15
N LEU A 720 -31.24 -39.80 6.39
CA LEU A 720 -31.43 -38.54 7.11
C LEU A 720 -30.76 -38.53 8.49
N ILE A 721 -31.03 -39.54 9.34
CA ILE A 721 -30.51 -39.57 10.72
C ILE A 721 -28.96 -39.57 10.74
N PRO A 722 -28.26 -40.48 10.04
CA PRO A 722 -26.80 -40.45 9.91
C PRO A 722 -26.21 -39.13 9.36
N VAL A 723 -26.91 -38.49 8.41
CA VAL A 723 -26.51 -37.20 7.85
C VAL A 723 -26.63 -36.07 8.89
N LEU A 724 -27.75 -36.04 9.63
CA LEU A 724 -27.96 -35.06 10.70
C LEU A 724 -26.99 -35.25 11.85
N ASP A 725 -26.69 -36.49 12.25
CA ASP A 725 -25.64 -36.74 13.25
C ASP A 725 -24.30 -36.14 12.80
N LEU A 726 -23.89 -36.42 11.56
CA LEU A 726 -22.60 -36.00 11.02
C LEU A 726 -22.49 -34.48 10.81
N LEU A 727 -23.56 -33.80 10.39
CA LEU A 727 -23.55 -32.36 10.07
C LEU A 727 -24.05 -31.47 11.23
N LEU A 728 -24.73 -32.02 12.24
CA LEU A 728 -25.23 -31.27 13.39
C LEU A 728 -24.49 -31.58 14.68
N LEU A 729 -24.39 -32.86 15.04
CA LEU A 729 -24.04 -33.29 16.40
C LEU A 729 -22.60 -33.80 16.56
N ASP A 730 -21.96 -34.24 15.48
CA ASP A 730 -20.57 -34.72 15.51
C ASP A 730 -19.61 -33.62 15.96
N ASP A 731 -19.10 -33.72 17.19
CA ASP A 731 -18.20 -32.74 17.77
C ASP A 731 -16.72 -32.95 17.41
N GLN A 732 -16.44 -33.88 16.49
CA GLN A 732 -15.14 -34.07 15.85
C GLN A 732 -15.12 -33.61 14.39
N ASN A 733 -16.29 -33.38 13.78
CA ASN A 733 -16.39 -32.93 12.41
C ASN A 733 -16.23 -31.39 12.30
N PRO A 734 -15.21 -30.86 11.60
CA PRO A 734 -15.06 -29.41 11.40
C PRO A 734 -16.14 -28.78 10.52
N HIS A 735 -17.04 -29.58 9.94
CA HIS A 735 -18.20 -29.10 9.17
C HIS A 735 -19.53 -29.34 9.89
N ALA A 736 -19.50 -29.74 11.17
CA ALA A 736 -20.71 -29.84 11.98
C ALA A 736 -21.08 -28.53 12.70
N VAL A 737 -22.38 -28.27 12.84
CA VAL A 737 -22.90 -27.06 13.53
C VAL A 737 -22.46 -27.02 15.00
N LEU A 738 -22.58 -28.13 15.74
CA LEU A 738 -22.17 -28.17 17.16
C LEU A 738 -20.67 -27.89 17.34
N PHE A 739 -19.82 -28.43 16.45
CA PHE A 739 -18.38 -28.16 16.48
C PHE A 739 -18.08 -26.67 16.27
N GLN A 740 -18.66 -26.06 15.22
CA GLN A 740 -18.47 -24.64 14.93
C GLN A 740 -18.98 -23.75 16.06
N LEU A 741 -20.16 -24.05 16.60
CA LEU A 741 -20.78 -23.30 17.69
C LEU A 741 -19.93 -23.36 18.98
N LYS A 742 -19.40 -24.55 19.34
CA LYS A 742 -18.46 -24.71 20.46
C LYS A 742 -17.19 -23.88 20.26
N LEU A 743 -16.63 -23.86 19.05
CA LEU A 743 -15.42 -23.09 18.74
C LEU A 743 -15.65 -21.58 18.80
N VAL A 744 -16.71 -21.06 18.18
CA VAL A 744 -17.06 -19.62 18.23
C VAL A 744 -17.25 -19.18 19.68
N SER A 745 -18.03 -19.95 20.47
CA SER A 745 -18.24 -19.66 21.89
C SER A 745 -16.93 -19.63 22.69
N ARG A 746 -16.03 -20.60 22.47
CA ARG A 746 -14.72 -20.63 23.15
C ARG A 746 -13.82 -19.46 22.75
N SER A 747 -13.75 -19.13 21.47
CA SER A 747 -12.92 -18.02 20.95
C SER A 747 -13.40 -16.67 21.49
N LEU A 748 -14.71 -16.44 21.54
CA LEU A 748 -15.28 -15.21 22.10
C LEU A 748 -15.06 -15.11 23.61
N ASN A 749 -15.21 -16.20 24.36
CA ASN A 749 -14.93 -16.19 25.79
C ASN A 749 -13.48 -15.83 26.10
N ARG A 750 -12.53 -16.37 25.32
CA ARG A 750 -11.11 -16.02 25.44
C ARG A 750 -10.83 -14.56 25.07
N LEU A 751 -11.44 -14.07 23.99
CA LEU A 751 -11.34 -12.67 23.58
C LEU A 751 -11.88 -11.75 24.69
N ASN A 752 -13.03 -12.11 25.25
CA ASN A 752 -13.67 -11.39 26.33
C ASN A 752 -12.79 -11.33 27.59
N GLU A 753 -12.11 -12.42 27.95
CA GLU A 753 -11.15 -12.45 29.05
C GLU A 753 -9.94 -11.54 28.78
N ASP A 754 -9.36 -11.61 27.58
CA ASP A 754 -8.19 -10.80 27.20
C ASP A 754 -8.47 -9.28 27.23
N PHE A 755 -9.72 -8.86 26.96
CA PHE A 755 -10.14 -7.46 26.93
C PHE A 755 -11.04 -7.02 28.10
N GLY A 756 -11.17 -7.83 29.16
CA GLY A 756 -11.95 -7.48 30.36
C GLY A 756 -13.45 -7.29 30.12
N ALA A 757 -14.01 -8.00 29.15
CA ALA A 757 -15.42 -8.00 28.79
C ALA A 757 -16.30 -8.86 29.70
N PRO A 758 -17.60 -8.55 29.82
CA PRO A 758 -18.57 -9.53 30.29
C PRO A 758 -18.68 -10.72 29.31
N ARG A 759 -18.75 -11.93 29.86
CA ARG A 759 -18.96 -13.16 29.07
C ARG A 759 -20.41 -13.21 28.56
N ASP A 760 -20.58 -13.60 27.30
CA ASP A 760 -21.90 -13.82 26.72
C ASP A 760 -22.38 -15.27 26.95
N ALA A 761 -23.49 -15.43 27.67
CA ALA A 761 -24.09 -16.73 27.97
C ALA A 761 -25.03 -17.25 26.86
N SER A 762 -25.38 -16.43 25.87
CA SER A 762 -26.37 -16.76 24.83
C SER A 762 -25.92 -17.95 23.97
N LEU A 763 -24.70 -17.89 23.39
CA LEU A 763 -24.14 -18.99 22.61
C LEU A 763 -23.95 -20.26 23.45
N GLY A 764 -23.54 -20.13 24.72
CA GLY A 764 -23.41 -21.26 25.64
C GLY A 764 -24.75 -21.97 25.89
N THR A 765 -25.86 -21.24 25.84
CA THR A 765 -27.22 -21.81 25.94
C THR A 765 -27.60 -22.55 24.67
N LEU A 766 -27.27 -22.02 23.49
CA LEU A 766 -27.50 -22.69 22.21
C LEU A 766 -26.66 -23.97 22.07
N VAL A 767 -25.40 -23.96 22.54
CA VAL A 767 -24.55 -25.18 22.61
C VAL A 767 -25.27 -26.27 23.38
N ARG A 768 -25.79 -25.95 24.59
CA ARG A 768 -26.50 -26.92 25.43
C ARG A 768 -27.74 -27.47 24.72
N ARG A 769 -28.58 -26.58 24.16
CA ARG A 769 -29.82 -26.96 23.46
C ARG A 769 -29.56 -27.91 22.28
N LEU A 770 -28.55 -27.62 21.45
CA LEU A 770 -28.22 -28.48 20.32
C LEU A 770 -27.61 -29.81 20.78
N SER A 771 -26.71 -29.78 21.78
CA SER A 771 -26.08 -31.00 22.30
C SER A 771 -27.06 -31.95 23.02
N SER A 772 -28.20 -31.43 23.50
CA SER A 772 -29.24 -32.23 24.14
C SER A 772 -30.32 -32.70 23.18
N PHE A 773 -30.21 -32.42 21.87
CA PHE A 773 -31.19 -32.86 20.89
C PHE A 773 -31.06 -34.36 20.66
N ASP A 774 -32.16 -35.10 20.84
CA ASP A 774 -32.20 -36.55 20.68
C ASP A 774 -32.69 -36.91 19.26
N LEU A 775 -31.78 -37.44 18.44
CA LEU A 775 -32.10 -37.95 17.10
C LEU A 775 -33.08 -39.14 17.13
N GLY A 776 -33.22 -39.84 18.26
CA GLY A 776 -34.19 -40.92 18.43
C GLY A 776 -35.64 -40.49 18.21
N CYS A 777 -35.94 -39.18 18.32
CA CYS A 777 -37.24 -38.61 17.98
C CYS A 777 -37.63 -38.80 16.50
N LEU A 778 -36.67 -39.15 15.63
CA LEU A 778 -36.87 -39.34 14.18
C LEU A 778 -37.09 -40.81 13.79
N GLU A 779 -36.80 -41.79 14.66
CA GLU A 779 -36.85 -43.22 14.33
C GLU A 779 -38.27 -43.79 14.24
N ASN A 780 -39.20 -43.25 15.04
CA ASN A 780 -40.60 -43.65 15.06
C ASN A 780 -41.49 -42.44 15.38
N PRO A 781 -42.02 -41.71 14.38
CA PRO A 781 -42.86 -40.57 14.65
C PRO A 781 -44.15 -41.04 15.32
N LEU A 782 -44.33 -40.69 16.61
CA LEU A 782 -45.46 -41.12 17.45
C LEU A 782 -46.85 -40.82 16.84
N PHE A 783 -46.93 -39.90 15.85
CA PHE A 783 -48.16 -39.52 15.15
C PHE A 783 -48.01 -39.44 13.61
N GLY A 784 -47.11 -40.23 13.00
CA GLY A 784 -46.93 -40.29 11.53
C GLY A 784 -46.17 -39.09 10.92
N GLU A 785 -46.25 -38.89 9.60
CA GLU A 785 -45.45 -37.89 8.84
C GLU A 785 -45.57 -36.46 9.39
N SER A 786 -46.73 -36.08 9.93
CA SER A 786 -46.95 -34.77 10.56
C SER A 786 -46.07 -34.52 11.80
N SER A 787 -45.81 -35.57 12.59
CA SER A 787 -44.94 -35.51 13.77
C SER A 787 -43.48 -35.42 13.36
N LEU A 788 -43.07 -36.13 12.31
CA LEU A 788 -41.72 -36.02 11.76
C LEU A 788 -41.48 -34.59 11.27
N ARG A 789 -42.43 -34.04 10.51
CA ARG A 789 -42.30 -32.69 9.98
C ARG A 789 -42.21 -31.62 11.08
N ALA A 790 -43.02 -31.73 12.13
CA ALA A 790 -42.95 -30.83 13.28
C ALA A 790 -41.58 -30.87 14.00
N VAL A 791 -40.95 -32.05 14.11
CA VAL A 791 -39.61 -32.18 14.69
C VAL A 791 -38.56 -31.53 13.79
N LEU A 792 -38.63 -31.75 12.46
CA LEU A 792 -37.72 -31.13 11.50
C LEU A 792 -37.86 -29.61 11.46
N ASP A 793 -39.08 -29.08 11.53
CA ASP A 793 -39.36 -27.64 11.59
C ASP A 793 -38.81 -27.04 12.90
N GLY A 794 -39.03 -27.69 14.04
CA GLY A 794 -38.47 -27.25 15.32
C GLY A 794 -36.94 -27.26 15.38
N LEU A 795 -36.30 -28.24 14.73
CA LEU A 795 -34.85 -28.28 14.56
C LEU A 795 -34.38 -27.17 13.62
N ALA A 796 -35.08 -26.92 12.52
CA ALA A 796 -34.80 -25.82 11.60
C ALA A 796 -34.91 -24.45 12.29
N ASP A 797 -35.86 -24.26 13.21
CA ASP A 797 -36.00 -23.03 14.00
C ASP A 797 -34.83 -22.83 14.98
N LEU A 798 -34.38 -23.91 15.63
CA LEU A 798 -33.17 -23.86 16.46
C LEU A 798 -31.94 -23.48 15.63
N LEU A 799 -31.78 -24.06 14.44
CA LEU A 799 -30.68 -23.77 13.54
C LEU A 799 -30.75 -22.33 13.01
N GLN A 800 -31.94 -21.83 12.67
CA GLN A 800 -32.12 -20.43 12.30
C GLN A 800 -31.71 -19.50 13.45
N THR A 801 -32.12 -19.82 14.69
CA THR A 801 -31.72 -19.07 15.89
C THR A 801 -30.21 -19.03 16.07
N ILE A 802 -29.52 -20.15 15.80
CA ILE A 802 -28.05 -20.23 15.83
C ILE A 802 -27.43 -19.35 14.72
N GLY A 803 -28.00 -19.40 13.51
CA GLY A 803 -27.61 -18.52 12.40
C GLY A 803 -27.73 -17.04 12.75
N ASP A 804 -28.87 -16.63 13.31
CA ASP A 804 -29.14 -15.23 13.69
C ASP A 804 -28.23 -14.77 14.84
N ALA A 805 -28.01 -15.61 15.85
CA ALA A 805 -27.10 -15.33 16.96
C ALA A 805 -25.65 -15.11 16.46
N SER A 806 -25.22 -15.87 15.45
CA SER A 806 -23.90 -15.67 14.82
C SER A 806 -23.79 -14.32 14.10
N GLY A 807 -24.89 -13.84 13.51
CA GLY A 807 -25.00 -12.48 12.96
C GLY A 807 -24.80 -11.41 14.02
N GLN A 808 -25.53 -11.52 15.14
CA GLN A 808 -25.44 -10.58 16.26
C GLN A 808 -24.04 -10.51 16.88
N VAL A 809 -23.31 -11.64 16.92
CA VAL A 809 -21.90 -11.66 17.36
C VAL A 809 -21.05 -10.75 16.48
N SER A 810 -21.26 -10.77 15.17
CA SER A 810 -20.53 -9.91 14.24
C SER A 810 -20.77 -8.43 14.54
N ASP A 811 -22.03 -8.04 14.73
CA ASP A 811 -22.40 -6.64 14.97
C ASP A 811 -21.79 -6.12 16.27
N ARG A 812 -21.81 -6.96 17.33
CA ARG A 812 -21.18 -6.61 18.61
C ARG A 812 -19.67 -6.47 18.52
N LEU A 813 -18.99 -7.37 17.79
CA LEU A 813 -17.54 -7.24 17.55
C LEU A 813 -17.23 -5.94 16.83
N ALA A 814 -18.04 -5.56 15.83
CA ALA A 814 -17.86 -4.33 15.09
C ALA A 814 -18.03 -3.07 15.94
N LEU A 815 -19.14 -2.97 16.68
CA LEU A 815 -19.42 -1.83 17.55
C LEU A 815 -18.33 -1.62 18.62
N ARG A 816 -17.81 -2.72 19.17
CA ARG A 816 -16.86 -2.69 20.27
C ARG A 816 -15.42 -2.45 19.83
N HIS A 817 -14.92 -3.25 18.89
CA HIS A 817 -13.49 -3.28 18.57
C HIS A 817 -13.12 -2.42 17.36
N PHE A 818 -14.08 -2.09 16.50
CA PHE A 818 -13.83 -1.34 15.26
C PHE A 818 -14.31 0.11 15.39
N ALA A 819 -15.55 0.31 15.82
CA ALA A 819 -16.15 1.63 15.95
C ALA A 819 -15.89 2.35 17.29
N HIS A 820 -15.44 1.63 18.33
CA HIS A 820 -15.12 2.16 19.67
C HIS A 820 -16.27 2.93 20.35
N VAL A 821 -17.51 2.50 20.10
CA VAL A 821 -18.72 3.18 20.62
C VAL A 821 -19.02 2.80 22.08
N ASP A 822 -18.46 1.70 22.59
CA ASP A 822 -18.74 1.14 23.91
C ASP A 822 -17.80 1.68 25.03
N ASP A 823 -18.23 1.62 26.30
CA ASP A 823 -17.56 2.29 27.45
C ASP A 823 -16.12 1.82 27.72
N ILE A 824 -15.78 0.59 27.30
CA ILE A 824 -14.45 -0.02 27.53
C ILE A 824 -13.41 0.50 26.52
N SER A 825 -13.84 0.83 25.29
CA SER A 825 -12.98 1.28 24.18
C SER A 825 -12.46 2.72 24.31
N GLN A 826 -13.08 3.53 25.17
CA GLN A 826 -12.69 4.94 25.35
C GLN A 826 -11.52 5.14 26.33
N ARG A 827 -11.03 4.07 26.98
CA ARG A 827 -9.94 4.17 27.95
C ARG A 827 -8.61 4.49 27.25
N THR A 828 -7.94 5.54 27.72
CA THR A 828 -6.56 5.86 27.36
C THR A 828 -5.63 4.83 28.00
N VAL A 829 -4.82 4.15 27.18
CA VAL A 829 -3.81 3.21 27.67
C VAL A 829 -2.51 4.00 27.85
N SER A 830 -2.16 4.36 29.08
CA SER A 830 -0.78 4.73 29.41
C SER A 830 0.02 3.45 29.68
N VAL A 831 1.29 3.43 29.25
CA VAL A 831 2.24 2.39 29.68
C VAL A 831 2.91 2.85 30.97
#